data_AF-A0A0P1B829-F1
#
_entry.id   AF-A0A0P1B829-F1
#
_cell.length_a   1.000
_cell.length_b   1.000
_cell.length_c   1.000
_cell.angle_alpha   90.00
_cell.angle_beta   90.00
_cell.angle_gamma   90.00
#
_symmetry.space_group_name_H-M   'P 1'
#
loop_
_entity.id
_entity.type
_entity.pdbx_description
1 polymer ?
#
loop_
_entity_poly.entity_id
_entity_poly.type
_entity_poly.pdbx_seq_one_letter_code
_entity_poly.pdbx_strand_id
1 'polypeptide(L)'
;MATHSLDLNGLDLHQVVVATGFGEIGPYGSSRTRWEMEVSGSFTIEGCIELAWMMGFISWTKGPLKNGQPHVGWVEAKSGEPISDADVKAKYEKEIRTHTGVRLLEPELFRGYDPLRKTFMQEIEILHDLEPLDVSEEEAQKYKNEQGEKVDVWPSASGGMHVQLKKGARVLVPQSVKFSRTVAGQIPTGFDPKRFGIPEDICANVDRCALWTLIAVTEALVMSGVTDPYEFYKYVHPSQVGTAIGSGMGGMESLSKMFKDRAQNQDVQKDILQETFINTISAWTQLLLMSSSGPTLTPVGACATALQSVAIAVKAIRSGQAKIMLAGGVDDYGEEGAYEFANMGATVSSVDELARGREPSEASRPTTSSRSGFLESQGVGAQVLMSAATALELGCPIQSVVAYTSTHTDKQGRSVPAPGHGVLAAAEPLRRALAEWNLDGDSIGVISIHGTSTNANDKNESHVYHELLKHLGRTPCHSVPVIAQKWLVGHAKGGAAAWALNGLMQSILTATVPGNRNADDISAELRKFTYLLYASQTLHRTPEDLNVGLVTSFGFGQVGGIAAILHPAHLLSRVSQQEYEAYVLKRERREGKTHARMHAMLTSNSLVRIKDAPPYPDSLQDAVMINVNARAVEIGDSYGFKAPLAPMPSRDPIKPASAQSGTAITSTAADDLAQGALNALAGNTASVQGIGIDAQQVSTFSSDEAFLKRNFTSAELEYCNAQPDPTAARARRWAAKEAAFKALGITGHGAAAPLINFEVVSSPQGPSFRLHGEAQDACKGSKLLLSITHSGDTAVAVVHRVPA
;
A
#
# COMPACT_ATOMS: atom_id res chain seq x y z
N MET A 1 3.40 -36.98 -14.53
CA MET A 1 4.28 -36.53 -15.63
C MET A 1 3.42 -35.82 -16.67
N ALA A 2 3.37 -34.50 -16.61
CA ALA A 2 2.93 -33.64 -17.69
C ALA A 2 3.96 -32.52 -17.75
N THR A 3 4.94 -32.68 -18.65
CA THR A 3 5.98 -31.70 -18.94
C THR A 3 5.35 -30.56 -19.73
N HIS A 4 4.76 -29.59 -19.03
CA HIS A 4 4.65 -28.24 -19.57
C HIS A 4 6.01 -27.59 -19.35
N SER A 5 6.75 -27.37 -20.43
CA SER A 5 7.81 -26.36 -20.43
C SER A 5 7.12 -25.01 -20.22
N LEU A 6 7.03 -24.56 -18.97
CA LEU A 6 6.63 -23.20 -18.65
C LEU A 6 7.75 -22.30 -19.14
N ASP A 7 7.51 -21.69 -20.29
CA ASP A 7 8.33 -20.60 -20.79
C ASP A 7 8.32 -19.50 -19.72
N LEU A 8 9.50 -19.18 -19.17
CA LEU A 8 9.69 -18.35 -17.97
C LEU A 8 9.24 -16.88 -18.17
N ASN A 9 8.87 -16.51 -19.40
CA ASN A 9 8.48 -15.16 -19.82
C ASN A 9 6.95 -14.91 -19.85
N GLY A 10 6.12 -15.84 -19.37
CA GLY A 10 4.65 -15.83 -19.57
C GLY A 10 3.77 -15.16 -18.49
N LEU A 11 4.28 -14.27 -17.63
CA LEU A 11 3.44 -13.58 -16.63
C LEU A 11 2.71 -12.38 -17.24
N ASP A 12 1.40 -12.30 -17.07
CA ASP A 12 0.65 -11.06 -17.35
C ASP A 12 0.96 -10.01 -16.28
N LEU A 13 1.83 -9.06 -16.64
CA LEU A 13 2.27 -7.97 -15.76
C LEU A 13 1.12 -7.04 -15.31
N HIS A 14 -0.04 -7.06 -15.98
CA HIS A 14 -1.23 -6.33 -15.52
C HIS A 14 -1.93 -7.04 -14.36
N GLN A 15 -1.74 -8.35 -14.20
CA GLN A 15 -2.36 -9.18 -13.15
C GLN A 15 -1.43 -9.40 -11.94
N VAL A 16 -0.14 -9.17 -12.11
CA VAL A 16 0.83 -9.15 -11.01
C VAL A 16 0.68 -7.83 -10.24
N VAL A 17 0.46 -7.92 -8.93
CA VAL A 17 0.38 -6.74 -8.05
C VAL A 17 1.67 -6.61 -7.26
N VAL A 18 2.19 -5.39 -7.18
CA VAL A 18 3.40 -5.05 -6.44
C VAL A 18 3.12 -3.96 -5.43
N ALA A 19 3.82 -3.98 -4.31
CA ALA A 19 3.93 -2.85 -3.41
C ALA A 19 5.10 -1.98 -3.86
N THR A 20 4.86 -0.71 -4.16
CA THR A 20 5.89 0.21 -4.67
C THR A 20 6.42 1.15 -3.60
N GLY A 21 5.65 1.38 -2.53
CA GLY A 21 6.08 2.17 -1.38
C GLY A 21 5.21 1.89 -0.17
N PHE A 22 5.73 2.23 1.00
CA PHE A 22 5.03 2.10 2.27
C PHE A 22 5.45 3.20 3.24
N GLY A 23 4.58 3.47 4.21
CA GLY A 23 4.80 4.45 5.27
C GLY A 23 4.01 4.05 6.52
N GLU A 24 4.41 4.57 7.67
CA GLU A 24 3.71 4.36 8.94
C GLU A 24 3.99 5.52 9.90
N ILE A 25 3.05 5.74 10.82
CA ILE A 25 3.27 6.50 12.05
C ILE A 25 2.84 5.59 13.20
N GLY A 26 3.74 5.34 14.13
CA GLY A 26 3.50 4.50 15.31
C GLY A 26 4.37 4.89 16.50
N PRO A 27 4.49 4.02 17.52
CA PRO A 27 5.18 4.36 18.76
C PRO A 27 6.65 4.72 18.63
N TYR A 28 7.29 4.26 17.55
CA TYR A 28 8.68 4.57 17.23
C TYR A 28 8.81 5.58 16.10
N GLY A 29 7.79 6.37 15.80
CA GLY A 29 7.80 7.33 14.70
C GLY A 29 7.51 6.67 13.37
N SER A 30 8.44 6.78 12.42
CA SER A 30 8.30 6.26 11.05
C SER A 30 8.73 4.80 10.91
N SER A 31 8.56 4.27 9.69
CA SER A 31 9.01 2.93 9.33
C SER A 31 10.53 2.75 9.44
N ARG A 32 11.31 3.83 9.31
CA ARG A 32 12.78 3.82 9.39
C ARG A 32 13.24 3.66 10.83
N THR A 33 12.76 4.54 11.71
CA THR A 33 13.13 4.57 13.14
C THR A 33 12.58 3.35 13.89
N ARG A 34 11.39 2.87 13.51
CA ARG A 34 10.85 1.60 14.03
C ARG A 34 11.72 0.42 13.62
N TRP A 35 12.18 0.35 12.36
CA TRP A 35 13.04 -0.73 11.87
C TRP A 35 14.39 -0.77 12.60
N GLU A 36 15.04 0.38 12.83
CA GLU A 36 16.28 0.45 13.60
C GLU A 36 16.13 -0.15 15.01
N MET A 37 15.04 0.22 15.70
CA MET A 37 14.74 -0.32 17.02
C MET A 37 14.37 -1.81 16.97
N GLU A 38 13.62 -2.24 15.96
CA GLU A 38 13.22 -3.64 15.77
C GLU A 38 14.45 -4.54 15.55
N VAL A 39 15.42 -4.10 14.76
CA VAL A 39 16.59 -4.89 14.35
C VAL A 39 17.76 -4.79 15.33
N SER A 40 18.07 -3.59 15.82
CA SER A 40 19.27 -3.35 16.64
C SER A 40 18.98 -3.04 18.11
N GLY A 41 17.77 -2.58 18.44
CA GLY A 41 17.45 -2.10 19.79
C GLY A 41 18.05 -0.73 20.13
N SER A 42 18.60 -0.03 19.14
CA SER A 42 19.21 1.30 19.26
C SER A 42 18.89 2.16 18.03
N PHE A 43 18.99 3.48 18.16
CA PHE A 43 18.86 4.38 17.01
C PHE A 43 20.23 4.72 16.43
N THR A 44 20.29 4.93 15.12
CA THR A 44 21.43 5.57 14.47
C THR A 44 21.44 7.08 14.77
N ILE A 45 22.43 7.82 14.26
CA ILE A 45 22.41 9.29 14.37
C ILE A 45 21.23 9.83 13.56
N GLU A 46 21.01 9.29 12.37
CA GLU A 46 19.91 9.63 11.47
C GLU A 46 18.56 9.37 12.12
N GLY A 47 18.38 8.21 12.76
CA GLY A 47 17.17 7.87 13.51
C GLY A 47 16.92 8.81 14.69
N CYS A 48 17.97 9.18 15.43
CA CYS A 48 17.88 10.17 16.51
C CYS A 48 17.52 11.56 15.99
N ILE A 49 18.07 12.00 14.84
CA ILE A 49 17.73 13.28 14.22
C ILE A 49 16.26 13.29 13.78
N GLU A 50 15.80 12.23 13.11
CA GLU A 50 14.40 12.12 12.68
C GLU A 50 13.44 12.19 13.87
N LEU A 51 13.71 11.45 14.95
CA LEU A 51 12.89 11.49 16.16
C LEU A 51 13.01 12.82 16.91
N ALA A 52 14.21 13.40 17.02
CA ALA A 52 14.40 14.69 17.67
C ALA A 52 13.62 15.81 16.95
N TRP A 53 13.60 15.79 15.62
CA TRP A 53 12.79 16.71 14.83
C TRP A 53 11.30 16.45 15.01
N MET A 54 10.88 15.18 14.93
CA MET A 54 9.48 14.76 15.05
C MET A 54 8.88 15.13 16.42
N MET A 55 9.65 14.94 17.48
CA MET A 55 9.29 15.25 18.88
C MET A 55 9.48 16.73 19.23
N GLY A 56 10.00 17.53 18.29
CA GLY A 56 10.18 18.97 18.47
C GLY A 56 11.32 19.38 19.39
N PHE A 57 12.34 18.53 19.57
CA PHE A 57 13.58 18.91 20.27
C PHE A 57 14.46 19.81 19.42
N ILE A 58 14.49 19.59 18.10
CA ILE A 58 15.27 20.38 17.15
C ILE A 58 14.40 20.95 16.04
N SER A 59 14.86 22.04 15.44
CA SER A 59 14.28 22.62 14.23
C SER A 59 15.38 23.07 13.27
N TRP A 60 15.07 23.09 11.99
CA TRP A 60 16.00 23.58 10.98
C TRP A 60 15.89 25.09 10.82
N THR A 61 17.02 25.79 10.77
CA THR A 61 17.07 27.24 10.54
C THR A 61 18.01 27.57 9.38
N LYS A 62 17.56 28.47 8.50
CA LYS A 62 18.37 29.13 7.47
C LYS A 62 18.21 30.64 7.61
N GLY A 63 19.10 31.28 8.35
CA GLY A 63 18.99 32.71 8.67
C GLY A 63 19.83 33.12 9.88
N PRO A 64 19.73 34.39 10.32
CA PRO A 64 20.43 34.84 11.52
C PRO A 64 19.84 34.17 12.78
N LEU A 65 20.71 33.68 13.66
CA LEU A 65 20.37 33.25 15.01
C LEU A 65 19.95 34.45 15.87
N LYS A 66 19.46 34.19 17.10
CA LYS A 66 19.10 35.24 18.07
C LYS A 66 20.26 36.21 18.39
N ASN A 67 21.51 35.77 18.23
CA ASN A 67 22.71 36.58 18.43
C ASN A 67 23.16 37.34 17.16
N GLY A 68 22.40 37.27 16.06
CA GLY A 68 22.69 37.91 14.78
C GLY A 68 23.67 37.16 13.87
N GLN A 69 24.26 36.04 14.31
CA GLN A 69 25.17 35.27 13.47
C GLN A 69 24.39 34.47 12.41
N PRO A 70 24.84 34.46 11.13
CA PRO A 70 24.23 33.63 10.11
C PRO A 70 24.43 32.15 10.43
N HIS A 71 23.36 31.37 10.36
CA HIS A 71 23.38 29.93 10.60
C HIS A 71 22.54 29.18 9.56
N VAL A 72 23.03 28.00 9.19
CA VAL A 72 22.31 27.04 8.34
C VAL A 72 22.52 25.67 8.96
N GLY A 73 21.49 25.14 9.61
CA GLY A 73 21.62 23.88 10.34
C GLY A 73 20.51 23.66 11.35
N TRP A 74 20.68 22.62 12.14
CA TRP A 74 19.86 22.35 13.31
C TRP A 74 20.09 23.40 14.40
N VAL A 75 19.00 23.76 15.06
CA VAL A 75 19.00 24.50 16.32
C VAL A 75 18.09 23.76 17.30
N GLU A 76 18.36 23.92 18.59
CA GLU A 76 17.44 23.43 19.61
C GLU A 76 16.14 24.26 19.59
N ALA A 77 14.99 23.59 19.58
CA ALA A 77 13.71 24.27 19.47
C ALA A 77 13.41 25.19 20.66
N LYS A 78 13.91 24.86 21.86
CA LYS A 78 13.68 25.65 23.09
C LYS A 78 14.65 26.83 23.21
N SER A 79 15.96 26.61 23.14
CA SER A 79 16.96 27.68 23.33
C SER A 79 17.16 28.51 22.06
N GLY A 80 17.07 27.89 20.88
CA GLY A 80 17.49 28.46 19.60
C GLY A 80 19.01 28.41 19.39
N GLU A 81 19.74 27.66 20.21
CA GLU A 81 21.19 27.47 20.06
C GLU A 81 21.48 26.44 18.94
N PRO A 82 22.55 26.63 18.15
CA PRO A 82 23.01 25.63 17.19
C PRO A 82 23.32 24.29 17.84
N ILE A 83 22.99 23.21 17.14
CA ILE A 83 23.37 21.85 17.53
C ILE A 83 23.89 21.09 16.31
N SER A 84 24.96 20.31 16.49
CA SER A 84 25.49 19.45 15.42
C SER A 84 24.77 18.11 15.38
N ASP A 85 24.75 17.44 14.23
CA ASP A 85 24.18 16.10 14.05
C ASP A 85 24.70 15.09 15.09
N ALA A 86 26.00 15.14 15.38
CA ALA A 86 26.63 14.25 16.37
C ALA A 86 26.15 14.52 17.80
N ASP A 87 25.87 15.78 18.13
CA ASP A 87 25.42 16.19 19.46
C ASP A 87 23.93 15.89 19.69
N VAL A 88 23.12 15.80 18.64
CA VAL A 88 21.69 15.45 18.75
C VAL A 88 21.50 14.13 19.48
N LYS A 89 22.23 13.09 19.06
CA LYS A 89 22.15 11.77 19.70
C LYS A 89 22.62 11.83 21.15
N ALA A 90 23.81 12.39 21.39
CA ALA A 90 24.38 12.51 22.72
C ALA A 90 23.47 13.28 23.70
N LYS A 91 22.76 14.30 23.21
CA LYS A 91 21.90 15.17 24.02
C LYS A 91 20.50 14.62 24.24
N TYR A 92 19.86 14.07 23.20
CA TYR A 92 18.42 13.77 23.23
C TYR A 92 18.07 12.29 23.23
N GLU A 93 18.99 11.35 22.93
CA GLU A 93 18.65 9.92 22.82
C GLU A 93 17.98 9.37 24.10
N LYS A 94 18.44 9.79 25.29
CA LYS A 94 17.83 9.37 26.56
C LYS A 94 16.37 9.82 26.67
N GLU A 95 16.09 11.07 26.32
CA GLU A 95 14.74 11.64 26.37
C GLU A 95 13.84 10.99 25.30
N ILE A 96 14.36 10.83 24.09
CA ILE A 96 13.70 10.13 22.98
C ILE A 96 13.28 8.72 23.42
N ARG A 97 14.21 7.93 23.98
CA ARG A 97 13.90 6.56 24.44
C ARG A 97 12.90 6.52 25.60
N THR A 98 12.81 7.58 26.40
CA THR A 98 11.84 7.68 27.51
C THR A 98 10.43 7.94 26.99
N HIS A 99 10.31 8.71 25.91
CA HIS A 99 9.06 9.19 25.35
C HIS A 99 8.71 8.58 23.97
N THR A 100 9.23 7.38 23.69
CA THR A 100 8.90 6.58 22.51
C THR A 100 8.58 5.14 22.88
N GLY A 101 7.91 4.41 22.00
CA GLY A 101 7.59 3.00 22.19
C GLY A 101 6.50 2.73 23.21
N VAL A 102 6.59 1.55 23.83
CA VAL A 102 5.72 1.10 24.92
C VAL A 102 6.17 1.72 26.23
N ARG A 103 5.30 2.53 26.84
CA ARG A 103 5.59 3.26 28.07
C ARG A 103 4.33 3.56 28.86
N LEU A 104 4.49 4.12 30.06
CA LEU A 104 3.38 4.61 30.88
C LEU A 104 2.57 5.66 30.11
N LEU A 105 1.25 5.67 30.30
CA LEU A 105 0.37 6.62 29.63
C LEU A 105 0.72 8.05 30.03
N GLU A 106 0.84 8.90 29.02
CA GLU A 106 1.08 10.34 29.16
C GLU A 106 -0.25 11.08 28.90
N PRO A 107 -0.90 11.63 29.95
CA PRO A 107 -2.24 12.22 29.84
C PRO A 107 -2.38 13.31 28.77
N GLU A 108 -1.31 14.07 28.51
CA GLU A 108 -1.26 15.11 27.48
C GLU A 108 -1.54 14.59 26.07
N LEU A 109 -1.27 13.32 25.79
CA LEU A 109 -1.57 12.69 24.49
C LEU A 109 -3.03 12.24 24.36
N PHE A 110 -3.78 12.25 25.47
CA PHE A 110 -5.10 11.63 25.59
C PHE A 110 -6.12 12.54 26.26
N ARG A 111 -6.11 13.83 25.92
CA ARG A 111 -7.09 14.82 26.43
C ARG A 111 -7.13 14.88 27.97
N GLY A 112 -5.97 14.71 28.62
CA GLY A 112 -5.85 14.71 30.07
C GLY A 112 -6.29 13.41 30.75
N TYR A 113 -6.46 12.32 30.01
CA TYR A 113 -6.84 11.01 30.56
C TYR A 113 -5.76 10.47 31.51
N ASP A 114 -6.11 10.35 32.80
CA ASP A 114 -5.32 9.67 33.82
C ASP A 114 -5.99 8.33 34.20
N PRO A 115 -5.39 7.17 33.87
CA PRO A 115 -5.96 5.86 34.22
C PRO A 115 -6.10 5.66 35.73
N LEU A 116 -5.30 6.34 36.57
CA LEU A 116 -5.40 6.24 38.03
C LEU A 116 -6.59 7.04 38.60
N ARG A 117 -7.24 7.86 37.76
CA ARG A 117 -8.37 8.72 38.12
C ARG A 117 -9.45 8.65 37.03
N LYS A 118 -9.79 7.44 36.55
CA LYS A 118 -10.85 7.27 35.55
C LYS A 118 -12.19 7.72 36.12
N THR A 119 -12.79 8.75 35.53
CA THR A 119 -14.02 9.38 36.03
C THR A 119 -15.28 8.69 35.51
N PHE A 120 -16.25 8.49 36.40
CA PHE A 120 -17.62 8.07 36.10
C PHE A 120 -18.60 9.08 36.67
N MET A 121 -19.76 9.23 36.03
CA MET A 121 -20.87 10.02 36.56
C MET A 121 -21.90 9.07 37.19
N GLN A 122 -22.13 9.19 38.49
CA GLN A 122 -23.16 8.43 39.19
C GLN A 122 -24.42 9.27 39.36
N GLU A 123 -25.57 8.76 38.91
CA GLU A 123 -26.87 9.37 39.21
C GLU A 123 -27.22 9.15 40.69
N ILE A 124 -27.55 10.24 41.38
CA ILE A 124 -28.08 10.21 42.75
C ILE A 124 -29.36 11.06 42.84
N GLU A 125 -30.23 10.71 43.77
CA GLU A 125 -31.40 11.51 44.13
C GLU A 125 -31.05 12.44 45.31
N ILE A 126 -31.36 13.73 45.20
CA ILE A 126 -31.13 14.67 46.31
C ILE A 126 -32.20 14.52 47.39
N LEU A 127 -31.76 14.44 48.64
CA LEU A 127 -32.62 14.12 49.79
C LEU A 127 -33.24 15.35 50.46
N HIS A 128 -32.76 16.54 50.11
CA HIS A 128 -33.21 17.85 50.57
C HIS A 128 -33.07 18.84 49.41
N ASP A 129 -33.77 19.98 49.50
CA ASP A 129 -33.66 21.06 48.53
C ASP A 129 -32.23 21.63 48.56
N LEU A 130 -31.65 21.89 47.39
CA LEU A 130 -30.33 22.53 47.30
C LEU A 130 -30.43 24.05 47.46
N GLU A 131 -29.27 24.69 47.64
CA GLU A 131 -29.19 26.15 47.57
C GLU A 131 -29.55 26.64 46.15
N PRO A 132 -30.28 27.76 46.02
CA PRO A 132 -30.60 28.32 44.71
C PRO A 132 -29.35 28.76 43.95
N LEU A 133 -29.26 28.38 42.68
CA LEU A 133 -28.25 28.88 41.73
C LEU A 133 -28.78 30.13 41.04
N ASP A 134 -27.92 31.11 40.75
CA ASP A 134 -28.26 32.27 39.92
C ASP A 134 -27.76 32.03 38.49
N VAL A 135 -28.69 31.97 37.53
CA VAL A 135 -28.42 31.59 36.13
C VAL A 135 -29.18 32.48 35.16
N SER A 136 -28.89 32.37 33.86
CA SER A 136 -29.68 33.06 32.84
C SER A 136 -31.12 32.50 32.73
N GLU A 137 -32.05 33.28 32.17
CA GLU A 137 -33.42 32.83 31.91
C GLU A 137 -33.45 31.59 30.99
N GLU A 138 -32.59 31.56 29.98
CA GLU A 138 -32.46 30.43 29.06
C GLU A 138 -32.02 29.15 29.79
N GLU A 139 -31.03 29.25 30.67
CA GLU A 139 -30.56 28.11 31.47
C GLU A 139 -31.62 27.64 32.47
N ALA A 140 -32.32 28.56 33.12
CA ALA A 140 -33.39 28.22 34.05
C ALA A 140 -34.51 27.42 33.37
N GLN A 141 -34.86 27.78 32.13
CA GLN A 141 -35.82 27.02 31.33
C GLN A 141 -35.31 25.61 31.00
N LYS A 142 -34.01 25.43 30.75
CA LYS A 142 -33.41 24.09 30.54
C LYS A 142 -33.57 23.21 31.78
N TYR A 143 -33.29 23.75 32.96
CA TYR A 143 -33.53 23.02 34.23
C TYR A 143 -35.02 22.69 34.42
N LYS A 144 -35.92 23.64 34.13
CA LYS A 144 -37.37 23.41 34.26
C LYS A 144 -37.88 22.32 33.31
N ASN A 145 -37.36 22.28 32.08
CA ASN A 145 -37.71 21.26 31.08
C ASN A 145 -37.31 19.85 31.54
N GLU A 146 -36.12 19.71 32.14
CA GLU A 146 -35.60 18.40 32.59
C GLU A 146 -36.22 17.95 33.92
N GLN A 147 -36.29 18.84 34.91
CA GLN A 147 -36.62 18.46 36.29
C GLN A 147 -38.13 18.62 36.61
N GLY A 148 -38.90 19.35 35.78
CA GLY A 148 -40.34 19.52 35.95
C GLY A 148 -40.73 20.12 37.30
N GLU A 149 -41.53 19.39 38.09
CA GLU A 149 -41.95 19.80 39.44
C GLU A 149 -40.84 19.72 40.49
N LYS A 150 -39.69 19.13 40.15
CA LYS A 150 -38.55 18.96 41.07
C LYS A 150 -37.57 20.13 41.01
N VAL A 151 -37.97 21.25 40.42
CA VAL A 151 -37.19 22.48 40.37
C VAL A 151 -38.10 23.71 40.47
N ASP A 152 -37.74 24.63 41.35
CA ASP A 152 -38.36 25.94 41.48
C ASP A 152 -37.50 26.99 40.76
N VAL A 153 -38.16 27.90 40.04
CA VAL A 153 -37.50 28.96 39.26
C VAL A 153 -38.18 30.31 39.52
N TRP A 154 -37.42 31.35 39.87
CA TRP A 154 -37.94 32.72 40.14
C TRP A 154 -36.91 33.82 39.82
N PRO A 155 -37.31 35.09 39.64
CA PRO A 155 -36.36 36.17 39.32
C PRO A 155 -35.30 36.41 40.40
N SER A 156 -34.05 36.62 39.98
CA SER A 156 -32.94 37.03 40.85
C SER A 156 -32.82 38.55 40.91
N ALA A 157 -32.27 39.07 42.01
CA ALA A 157 -31.94 40.50 42.17
C ALA A 157 -30.84 40.98 41.19
N SER A 158 -30.07 40.06 40.61
CA SER A 158 -29.00 40.34 39.63
C SER A 158 -29.52 40.56 38.20
N GLY A 159 -30.83 40.33 37.96
CA GLY A 159 -31.43 40.34 36.62
C GLY A 159 -31.43 38.98 35.91
N GLY A 160 -30.94 37.91 36.56
CA GLY A 160 -31.08 36.51 36.14
C GLY A 160 -32.30 35.81 36.76
N MET A 161 -32.26 34.47 36.80
CA MET A 161 -33.24 33.61 37.44
C MET A 161 -32.54 32.74 38.51
N HIS A 162 -33.15 32.67 39.69
CA HIS A 162 -32.83 31.65 40.66
C HIS A 162 -33.42 30.30 40.25
N VAL A 163 -32.61 29.24 40.35
CA VAL A 163 -32.99 27.84 40.12
C VAL A 163 -32.69 27.04 41.38
N GLN A 164 -33.71 26.44 41.99
CA GLN A 164 -33.54 25.56 43.16
C GLN A 164 -34.01 24.14 42.84
N LEU A 165 -33.06 23.20 42.82
CA LEU A 165 -33.38 21.77 42.73
C LEU A 165 -33.98 21.30 44.05
N LYS A 166 -35.16 20.66 43.96
CA LYS A 166 -35.94 20.21 45.11
C LYS A 166 -35.66 18.76 45.44
N LYS A 167 -35.95 18.36 46.68
CA LYS A 167 -35.93 16.96 47.10
C LYS A 167 -36.60 16.06 46.05
N GLY A 168 -35.90 14.98 45.67
CA GLY A 168 -36.35 14.05 44.64
C GLY A 168 -35.84 14.37 43.23
N ALA A 169 -35.21 15.53 42.99
CA ALA A 169 -34.44 15.79 41.77
C ALA A 169 -33.25 14.83 41.67
N ARG A 170 -32.85 14.52 40.44
CA ARG A 170 -31.70 13.64 40.18
C ARG A 170 -30.55 14.45 39.61
N VAL A 171 -29.35 14.19 40.12
CA VAL A 171 -28.11 14.85 39.71
C VAL A 171 -27.04 13.80 39.43
N LEU A 172 -26.12 14.14 38.53
CA LEU A 172 -24.95 13.32 38.23
C LEU A 172 -23.76 13.80 39.05
N VAL A 173 -23.19 12.94 39.88
CA VAL A 173 -22.02 13.24 40.73
C VAL A 173 -20.79 12.50 40.19
N PRO A 174 -19.66 13.20 39.98
CA PRO A 174 -18.43 12.56 39.52
C PRO A 174 -17.83 11.67 40.62
N GLN A 175 -17.37 10.49 40.21
CA GLN A 175 -16.57 9.56 41.01
C GLN A 175 -15.39 9.08 40.19
N SER A 176 -14.35 8.55 40.84
CA SER A 176 -13.20 8.00 40.13
C SER A 176 -12.82 6.62 40.62
N VAL A 177 -12.27 5.81 39.71
CA VAL A 177 -11.71 4.50 40.01
C VAL A 177 -10.28 4.41 39.49
N LYS A 178 -9.45 3.60 40.15
CA LYS A 178 -8.11 3.28 39.66
C LYS A 178 -8.21 2.18 38.61
N PHE A 179 -7.85 2.50 37.38
CA PHE A 179 -7.79 1.55 36.28
C PHE A 179 -6.44 0.84 36.23
N SER A 180 -6.42 -0.46 35.91
CA SER A 180 -5.21 -1.29 35.97
C SER A 180 -4.34 -1.27 34.71
N ARG A 181 -4.78 -0.61 33.63
CA ARG A 181 -4.04 -0.51 32.37
C ARG A 181 -3.44 0.88 32.28
N THR A 182 -2.17 0.98 32.64
CA THR A 182 -1.43 2.24 32.74
C THR A 182 -0.32 2.36 31.70
N VAL A 183 -0.21 1.39 30.79
CA VAL A 183 0.84 1.28 29.77
C VAL A 183 0.20 1.09 28.39
N ALA A 184 0.72 1.77 27.38
CA ALA A 184 0.34 1.61 25.98
C ALA A 184 1.52 1.90 25.04
N GLY A 185 1.41 1.42 23.79
CA GLY A 185 2.26 1.89 22.69
C GLY A 185 1.75 3.25 22.20
N GLN A 186 2.52 4.31 22.43
CA GLN A 186 2.07 5.69 22.18
C GLN A 186 2.98 6.33 21.13
N ILE A 187 2.40 7.03 20.16
CA ILE A 187 3.17 7.87 19.21
C ILE A 187 4.12 8.78 20.02
N PRO A 188 5.34 9.08 19.51
CA PRO A 188 6.34 9.86 20.22
C PRO A 188 5.78 11.16 20.80
N THR A 189 6.09 11.44 22.07
CA THR A 189 5.64 12.68 22.72
C THR A 189 6.25 13.89 22.04
N GLY A 190 5.43 14.92 21.80
CA GLY A 190 5.83 16.10 21.02
C GLY A 190 5.63 15.95 19.51
N PHE A 191 5.14 14.80 19.03
CA PHE A 191 4.70 14.64 17.64
C PHE A 191 3.68 15.73 17.26
N ASP A 192 3.95 16.44 16.17
CA ASP A 192 3.08 17.52 15.67
C ASP A 192 2.89 17.37 14.15
N PRO A 193 1.67 17.11 13.66
CA PRO A 193 1.37 17.01 12.23
C PRO A 193 1.79 18.27 11.43
N LYS A 194 1.86 19.44 12.06
CA LYS A 194 2.32 20.68 11.42
C LYS A 194 3.77 20.61 10.96
N ARG A 195 4.62 19.83 11.65
CA ARG A 195 6.01 19.60 11.21
C ARG A 195 6.08 18.85 9.90
N PHE A 196 5.06 18.07 9.57
CA PHE A 196 4.98 17.37 8.29
C PHE A 196 4.39 18.23 7.17
N GLY A 197 3.93 19.45 7.45
CA GLY A 197 3.39 20.38 6.44
C GLY A 197 1.87 20.45 6.40
N ILE A 198 1.18 19.89 7.39
CA ILE A 198 -0.28 20.01 7.51
C ILE A 198 -0.62 21.38 8.13
N PRO A 199 -1.46 22.21 7.48
CA PRO A 199 -1.94 23.48 8.01
C PRO A 199 -2.64 23.39 9.38
N GLU A 200 -2.57 24.47 10.16
CA GLU A 200 -3.12 24.53 11.53
C GLU A 200 -4.65 24.36 11.57
N ASP A 201 -5.36 24.92 10.60
CA ASP A 201 -6.82 24.80 10.45
C ASP A 201 -7.24 23.35 10.20
N ILE A 202 -6.49 22.60 9.38
CA ILE A 202 -6.74 21.17 9.17
C ILE A 202 -6.43 20.40 10.46
N CYS A 203 -5.29 20.68 11.12
CA CYS A 203 -4.93 20.02 12.38
C CYS A 203 -5.95 20.25 13.50
N ALA A 204 -6.65 21.39 13.49
CA ALA A 204 -7.62 21.74 14.53
C ALA A 204 -9.00 21.06 14.36
N ASN A 205 -9.41 20.75 13.12
CA ASN A 205 -10.77 20.29 12.81
C ASN A 205 -10.87 18.81 12.41
N VAL A 206 -9.74 18.20 12.01
CA VAL A 206 -9.69 16.82 11.50
C VAL A 206 -9.23 15.85 12.58
N ASP A 207 -9.86 14.67 12.63
CA ASP A 207 -9.46 13.64 13.59
C ASP A 207 -8.01 13.18 13.36
N ARG A 208 -7.27 12.96 14.45
CA ARG A 208 -5.85 12.57 14.39
C ARG A 208 -5.59 11.30 13.59
N CYS A 209 -6.54 10.36 13.51
CA CYS A 209 -6.45 9.20 12.62
C CYS A 209 -6.24 9.61 11.15
N ALA A 210 -6.98 10.62 10.68
CA ALA A 210 -6.85 11.13 9.32
C ALA A 210 -5.54 11.92 9.13
N LEU A 211 -5.13 12.70 10.13
CA LEU A 211 -3.83 13.41 10.10
C LEU A 211 -2.64 12.45 9.96
N TRP A 212 -2.61 11.38 10.76
CA TRP A 212 -1.56 10.36 10.63
C TRP A 212 -1.61 9.67 9.27
N THR A 213 -2.82 9.40 8.76
CA THR A 213 -3.01 8.77 7.45
C THR A 213 -2.47 9.64 6.31
N LEU A 214 -2.71 10.96 6.33
CA LEU A 214 -2.13 11.88 5.35
C LEU A 214 -0.60 11.80 5.32
N ILE A 215 0.03 11.73 6.50
CA ILE A 215 1.49 11.64 6.64
C ILE A 215 1.99 10.29 6.10
N ALA A 216 1.41 9.18 6.56
CA ALA A 216 1.83 7.84 6.16
C ALA A 216 1.61 7.55 4.67
N VAL A 217 0.50 8.02 4.09
CA VAL A 217 0.25 7.93 2.64
C VAL A 217 1.26 8.76 1.86
N THR A 218 1.55 9.99 2.32
CA THR A 218 2.53 10.83 1.63
C THR A 218 3.93 10.23 1.69
N GLU A 219 4.34 9.71 2.85
CA GLU A 219 5.59 8.94 2.96
C GLU A 219 5.59 7.75 2.01
N ALA A 220 4.51 6.96 1.96
CA ALA A 220 4.40 5.80 1.07
C ALA A 220 4.49 6.20 -0.42
N LEU A 221 3.88 7.32 -0.83
CA LEU A 221 3.98 7.86 -2.19
C LEU A 221 5.41 8.30 -2.53
N VAL A 222 6.05 9.03 -1.61
CA VAL A 222 7.43 9.48 -1.79
C VAL A 222 8.39 8.29 -1.87
N MET A 223 8.20 7.28 -1.01
CA MET A 223 8.92 6.00 -1.06
C MET A 223 8.62 5.18 -2.33
N SER A 224 7.49 5.42 -2.98
CA SER A 224 7.12 4.89 -4.29
C SER A 224 7.70 5.71 -5.46
N GLY A 225 8.58 6.67 -5.21
CA GLY A 225 9.17 7.51 -6.27
C GLY A 225 8.23 8.59 -6.81
N VAL A 226 7.14 8.89 -6.11
CA VAL A 226 6.07 9.81 -6.53
C VAL A 226 6.00 10.96 -5.54
N THR A 227 6.61 12.09 -5.89
CA THR A 227 6.70 13.27 -5.01
C THR A 227 5.51 14.22 -5.13
N ASP A 228 4.75 14.09 -6.22
CA ASP A 228 3.47 14.77 -6.46
C ASP A 228 2.45 13.71 -6.91
N PRO A 229 1.36 13.45 -6.16
CA PRO A 229 0.37 12.44 -6.50
C PRO A 229 -0.28 12.65 -7.88
N TYR A 230 -0.38 13.89 -8.36
CA TYR A 230 -0.99 14.18 -9.67
C TYR A 230 -0.14 13.68 -10.84
N GLU A 231 1.13 13.30 -10.60
CA GLU A 231 1.97 12.63 -11.60
C GLU A 231 1.31 11.35 -12.14
N PHE A 232 0.55 10.63 -11.31
CA PHE A 232 -0.16 9.43 -11.75
C PHE A 232 -1.03 9.69 -12.97
N TYR A 233 -1.64 10.88 -13.06
CA TYR A 233 -2.56 11.22 -14.14
C TYR A 233 -1.90 11.44 -15.49
N LYS A 234 -0.57 11.54 -15.52
CA LYS A 234 0.21 11.46 -16.77
C LYS A 234 0.13 10.08 -17.42
N TYR A 235 -0.05 9.03 -16.60
CA TYR A 235 0.02 7.64 -17.04
C TYR A 235 -1.35 6.95 -17.02
N VAL A 236 -2.17 7.24 -16.01
CA VAL A 236 -3.46 6.58 -15.79
C VAL A 236 -4.59 7.60 -15.70
N HIS A 237 -5.82 7.18 -16.00
CA HIS A 237 -6.99 8.04 -15.83
C HIS A 237 -7.30 8.22 -14.32
N PRO A 238 -7.86 9.35 -13.86
CA PRO A 238 -8.23 9.55 -12.45
C PRO A 238 -9.14 8.47 -11.86
N SER A 239 -9.95 7.81 -12.69
CA SER A 239 -10.77 6.66 -12.27
C SER A 239 -10.00 5.37 -11.99
N GLN A 240 -8.70 5.31 -12.31
CA GLN A 240 -7.85 4.14 -12.12
C GLN A 240 -6.93 4.25 -10.90
N VAL A 241 -7.09 5.28 -10.09
CA VAL A 241 -6.37 5.46 -8.81
C VAL A 241 -7.41 5.43 -7.69
N GLY A 242 -7.32 4.45 -6.79
CA GLY A 242 -8.30 4.27 -5.72
C GLY A 242 -7.68 4.16 -4.33
N THR A 243 -8.53 4.01 -3.32
CA THR A 243 -8.15 3.84 -1.92
C THR A 243 -8.93 2.71 -1.28
N ALA A 244 -8.25 1.95 -0.43
CA ALA A 244 -8.79 0.90 0.40
C ALA A 244 -8.39 1.04 1.88
N ILE A 245 -7.96 2.21 2.33
CA ILE A 245 -7.53 2.42 3.73
C ILE A 245 -8.75 2.30 4.65
N GLY A 246 -8.64 1.44 5.68
CA GLY A 246 -9.69 1.19 6.65
C GLY A 246 -9.29 1.49 8.10
N SER A 247 -10.24 1.31 9.01
CA SER A 247 -10.01 1.40 10.45
C SER A 247 -10.92 0.39 11.18
N GLY A 248 -10.54 -0.02 12.39
CA GLY A 248 -11.39 -0.84 13.25
C GLY A 248 -12.47 -0.02 13.96
N MET A 249 -12.12 1.16 14.47
CA MET A 249 -13.01 2.00 15.28
C MET A 249 -13.23 3.42 14.73
N GLY A 250 -12.42 3.89 13.78
CA GLY A 250 -12.54 5.23 13.18
C GLY A 250 -11.96 6.34 14.06
N GLY A 251 -12.53 7.54 13.97
CA GLY A 251 -12.09 8.71 14.73
C GLY A 251 -12.51 8.64 16.20
N MET A 252 -11.68 8.01 17.04
CA MET A 252 -12.00 7.78 18.46
C MET A 252 -12.07 9.07 19.27
N GLU A 253 -11.17 10.03 19.01
CA GLU A 253 -11.23 11.34 19.64
C GLU A 253 -12.54 12.04 19.30
N SER A 254 -12.93 11.99 18.02
CA SER A 254 -14.19 12.57 17.54
C SER A 254 -15.43 11.88 18.11
N LEU A 255 -15.40 10.55 18.26
CA LEU A 255 -16.46 9.78 18.93
C LEU A 255 -16.62 10.21 20.39
N SER A 256 -15.52 10.39 21.12
CA SER A 256 -15.56 10.84 22.51
C SER A 256 -16.13 12.26 22.61
N LYS A 257 -15.71 13.19 21.74
CA LYS A 257 -16.32 14.54 21.67
C LYS A 257 -17.82 14.48 21.37
N MET A 258 -18.23 13.65 20.41
CA MET A 258 -19.63 13.55 20.01
C MET A 258 -20.53 12.99 21.10
N PHE A 259 -20.10 11.94 21.82
CA PHE A 259 -20.93 11.26 22.81
C PHE A 259 -20.75 11.80 24.24
N LYS A 260 -19.51 12.07 24.66
CA LYS A 260 -19.19 12.46 26.05
C LYS A 260 -19.27 13.98 26.22
N ASP A 261 -18.56 14.73 25.40
CA ASP A 261 -18.46 16.19 25.57
C ASP A 261 -19.80 16.87 25.29
N ARG A 262 -20.53 16.46 24.23
CA ARG A 262 -21.89 16.97 23.97
C ARG A 262 -22.88 16.62 25.08
N ALA A 263 -22.80 15.41 25.66
CA ALA A 263 -23.65 15.04 26.80
C ALA A 263 -23.38 15.89 28.04
N GLN A 264 -22.17 16.45 28.15
CA GLN A 264 -21.78 17.40 29.20
C GLN A 264 -22.00 18.86 28.81
N ASN A 265 -22.69 19.12 27.69
CA ASN A 265 -22.93 20.45 27.14
C ASN A 265 -21.65 21.27 26.92
N GLN A 266 -20.53 20.60 26.59
CA GLN A 266 -19.31 21.27 26.16
C GLN A 266 -19.42 21.70 24.69
N ASP A 267 -18.67 22.74 24.31
CA ASP A 267 -18.61 23.18 22.93
C ASP A 267 -17.84 22.17 22.07
N VAL A 268 -18.47 21.74 20.97
CA VAL A 268 -17.94 20.72 20.05
C VAL A 268 -18.29 21.14 18.62
N GLN A 269 -17.32 21.03 17.72
CA GLN A 269 -17.48 21.39 16.30
C GLN A 269 -18.76 20.81 15.70
N LYS A 270 -19.48 21.62 14.92
CA LYS A 270 -20.84 21.31 14.46
C LYS A 270 -20.89 20.10 13.52
N ASP A 271 -19.82 19.84 12.80
CA ASP A 271 -19.62 18.76 11.84
C ASP A 271 -18.91 17.54 12.44
N ILE A 272 -18.76 17.44 13.77
CA ILE A 272 -18.01 16.36 14.45
C ILE A 272 -18.41 14.95 14.01
N LEU A 273 -19.68 14.74 13.64
CA LEU A 273 -20.18 13.46 13.18
C LEU A 273 -19.38 12.92 11.99
N GLN A 274 -19.00 13.78 11.03
CA GLN A 274 -18.29 13.32 9.84
C GLN A 274 -16.89 12.76 10.21
N GLU A 275 -16.24 13.34 11.21
CA GLU A 275 -14.90 12.92 11.66
C GLU A 275 -14.94 11.59 12.44
N THR A 276 -16.13 11.12 12.85
CA THR A 276 -16.28 9.79 13.47
C THR A 276 -16.26 8.64 12.47
N PHE A 277 -16.57 8.92 11.20
CA PHE A 277 -16.73 7.87 10.20
C PHE A 277 -15.39 7.25 9.77
N ILE A 278 -15.37 5.93 9.61
CA ILE A 278 -14.17 5.20 9.18
C ILE A 278 -13.74 5.63 7.77
N ASN A 279 -14.70 5.91 6.87
CA ASN A 279 -14.40 6.26 5.48
C ASN A 279 -13.90 7.71 5.30
N THR A 280 -14.14 8.63 6.26
CA THR A 280 -13.67 10.02 6.12
C THR A 280 -12.16 10.15 6.28
N ILE A 281 -11.52 9.22 6.99
CA ILE A 281 -10.06 9.05 7.02
C ILE A 281 -9.49 8.93 5.60
N SER A 282 -10.09 8.06 4.78
CA SER A 282 -9.74 7.94 3.36
C SER A 282 -10.17 9.16 2.55
N ALA A 283 -11.34 9.75 2.86
CA ALA A 283 -11.84 10.91 2.14
C ALA A 283 -10.89 12.11 2.25
N TRP A 284 -10.30 12.39 3.43
CA TRP A 284 -9.30 13.43 3.60
C TRP A 284 -8.07 13.22 2.72
N THR A 285 -7.62 11.98 2.56
CA THR A 285 -6.53 11.64 1.63
C THR A 285 -6.90 11.97 0.18
N GLN A 286 -8.14 11.72 -0.20
CA GLN A 286 -8.63 12.03 -1.54
C GLN A 286 -8.79 13.54 -1.77
N LEU A 287 -9.37 14.25 -0.81
CA LEU A 287 -9.63 15.69 -0.88
C LEU A 287 -8.33 16.50 -0.89
N LEU A 288 -7.35 16.10 -0.09
CA LEU A 288 -6.16 16.92 0.17
C LEU A 288 -4.94 16.52 -0.66
N LEU A 289 -4.88 15.30 -1.20
CA LEU A 289 -3.68 14.78 -1.90
C LEU A 289 -3.98 14.24 -3.29
N MET A 290 -4.94 13.33 -3.40
CA MET A 290 -5.07 12.51 -4.61
C MET A 290 -5.95 13.14 -5.67
N SER A 291 -7.11 13.71 -5.31
CA SER A 291 -8.17 14.15 -6.24
C SER A 291 -8.51 13.07 -7.30
N SER A 292 -8.48 11.79 -6.92
CA SER A 292 -8.82 10.69 -7.83
C SER A 292 -10.31 10.36 -7.77
N SER A 293 -10.81 9.76 -8.85
CA SER A 293 -12.21 9.34 -9.00
C SER A 293 -12.33 7.82 -9.14
N GLY A 294 -11.34 7.09 -8.63
CA GLY A 294 -11.32 5.62 -8.66
C GLY A 294 -12.04 4.98 -7.48
N PRO A 295 -11.93 3.65 -7.34
CA PRO A 295 -12.62 2.90 -6.30
C PRO A 295 -12.27 3.41 -4.89
N THR A 296 -13.29 3.61 -4.06
CA THR A 296 -13.15 3.91 -2.62
C THR A 296 -13.77 2.76 -1.83
N LEU A 297 -12.92 1.94 -1.20
CA LEU A 297 -13.31 0.66 -0.60
C LEU A 297 -12.82 0.60 0.84
N THR A 298 -13.59 1.12 1.80
CA THR A 298 -13.15 1.22 3.21
C THR A 298 -13.50 -0.04 4.02
N PRO A 299 -12.55 -0.96 4.29
CA PRO A 299 -12.84 -2.16 5.07
C PRO A 299 -12.91 -1.89 6.58
N VAL A 300 -13.69 -2.73 7.26
CA VAL A 300 -13.72 -2.84 8.73
C VAL A 300 -13.56 -4.31 9.08
N GLY A 301 -12.35 -4.68 9.51
CA GLY A 301 -11.95 -6.05 9.84
C GLY A 301 -11.36 -6.17 11.24
N ALA A 302 -11.68 -5.24 12.14
CA ALA A 302 -11.07 -5.12 13.46
C ALA A 302 -9.52 -5.15 13.36
N CYS A 303 -8.85 -6.05 14.07
CA CYS A 303 -7.39 -6.19 14.05
C CYS A 303 -6.81 -6.64 12.69
N ALA A 304 -7.65 -7.16 11.79
CA ALA A 304 -7.25 -7.65 10.46
C ALA A 304 -7.57 -6.67 9.32
N THR A 305 -8.08 -5.47 9.63
CA THR A 305 -8.46 -4.44 8.64
C THR A 305 -7.38 -4.20 7.58
N ALA A 306 -6.11 -4.02 7.96
CA ALA A 306 -5.05 -3.75 6.99
C ALA A 306 -4.79 -4.90 5.99
N LEU A 307 -4.88 -6.18 6.38
CA LEU A 307 -4.75 -7.27 5.40
C LEU A 307 -6.01 -7.43 4.54
N GLN A 308 -7.20 -7.16 5.10
CA GLN A 308 -8.42 -7.08 4.31
C GLN A 308 -8.35 -5.95 3.27
N SER A 309 -7.77 -4.80 3.65
CA SER A 309 -7.49 -3.68 2.77
C SER A 309 -6.60 -4.10 1.58
N VAL A 310 -5.47 -4.75 1.86
CA VAL A 310 -4.57 -5.28 0.80
C VAL A 310 -5.30 -6.27 -0.10
N ALA A 311 -6.09 -7.19 0.46
CA ALA A 311 -6.84 -8.17 -0.32
C ALA A 311 -7.85 -7.52 -1.30
N ILE A 312 -8.58 -6.52 -0.82
CA ILE A 312 -9.56 -5.79 -1.63
C ILE A 312 -8.86 -4.92 -2.69
N ALA A 313 -7.75 -4.26 -2.34
CA ALA A 313 -6.94 -3.48 -3.28
C ALA A 313 -6.35 -4.34 -4.40
N VAL A 314 -5.77 -5.52 -4.07
CA VAL A 314 -5.27 -6.49 -5.05
C VAL A 314 -6.40 -6.93 -5.99
N LYS A 315 -7.60 -7.19 -5.46
CA LYS A 315 -8.76 -7.57 -6.28
C LYS A 315 -9.18 -6.45 -7.23
N ALA A 316 -9.22 -5.20 -6.76
CA ALA A 316 -9.56 -4.04 -7.59
C ALA A 316 -8.57 -3.84 -8.75
N ILE A 317 -7.28 -4.07 -8.51
CA ILE A 317 -6.24 -4.01 -9.55
C ILE A 317 -6.42 -5.15 -10.56
N ARG A 318 -6.52 -6.39 -10.09
CA ARG A 318 -6.69 -7.57 -10.97
C ARG A 318 -7.97 -7.52 -11.80
N SER A 319 -9.05 -6.95 -11.27
CA SER A 319 -10.30 -6.76 -12.02
C SER A 319 -10.27 -5.60 -13.00
N GLY A 320 -9.17 -4.84 -13.09
CA GLY A 320 -9.04 -3.67 -13.95
C GLY A 320 -9.82 -2.43 -13.50
N GLN A 321 -10.41 -2.45 -12.29
CA GLN A 321 -11.13 -1.29 -11.73
C GLN A 321 -10.15 -0.18 -11.32
N ALA A 322 -8.93 -0.56 -10.94
CA ALA A 322 -7.84 0.35 -10.65
C ALA A 322 -6.55 -0.17 -11.26
N LYS A 323 -5.57 0.72 -11.43
CA LYS A 323 -4.16 0.37 -11.68
C LYS A 323 -3.29 0.66 -10.48
N ILE A 324 -3.73 1.57 -9.61
CA ILE A 324 -3.05 2.03 -8.41
C ILE A 324 -4.06 2.06 -7.27
N MET A 325 -3.72 1.47 -6.14
CA MET A 325 -4.54 1.47 -4.92
C MET A 325 -3.69 1.86 -3.72
N LEU A 326 -4.18 2.82 -2.94
CA LEU A 326 -3.71 3.02 -1.56
C LEU A 326 -4.35 1.95 -0.68
N ALA A 327 -3.57 1.25 0.13
CA ALA A 327 -4.03 0.23 1.07
C ALA A 327 -3.42 0.45 2.45
N GLY A 328 -4.04 -0.08 3.49
CA GLY A 328 -3.53 0.05 4.86
C GLY A 328 -4.61 0.05 5.93
N GLY A 329 -4.22 0.48 7.12
CA GLY A 329 -5.13 0.60 8.24
C GLY A 329 -4.64 1.57 9.31
N VAL A 330 -5.57 2.12 10.09
CA VAL A 330 -5.31 3.02 11.21
C VAL A 330 -6.25 2.73 12.37
N ASP A 331 -5.75 2.87 13.59
CA ASP A 331 -6.60 3.00 14.77
C ASP A 331 -5.89 3.79 15.85
N ASP A 332 -6.71 4.43 16.68
CA ASP A 332 -6.27 5.27 17.77
C ASP A 332 -6.33 4.52 19.12
N TYR A 333 -5.78 5.13 20.17
CA TYR A 333 -5.96 4.77 21.57
C TYR A 333 -6.80 5.84 22.28
N GLY A 334 -7.77 5.41 23.07
CA GLY A 334 -8.62 6.31 23.85
C GLY A 334 -9.11 5.68 25.15
N GLU A 335 -9.55 6.53 26.08
CA GLU A 335 -10.04 6.13 27.41
C GLU A 335 -11.13 5.04 27.32
N GLU A 336 -12.10 5.25 26.44
CA GLU A 336 -13.28 4.39 26.30
C GLU A 336 -12.88 3.02 25.74
N GLY A 337 -12.09 3.00 24.67
CA GLY A 337 -11.60 1.76 24.06
C GLY A 337 -10.74 0.94 25.03
N ALA A 338 -9.81 1.59 25.73
CA ALA A 338 -8.94 0.94 26.70
C ALA A 338 -9.73 0.27 27.83
N TYR A 339 -10.75 0.95 28.35
CA TYR A 339 -11.62 0.41 29.39
C TYR A 339 -12.42 -0.81 28.90
N GLU A 340 -12.98 -0.76 27.69
CA GLU A 340 -13.77 -1.87 27.17
C GLU A 340 -12.92 -3.09 26.80
N PHE A 341 -11.73 -2.91 26.22
CA PHE A 341 -10.81 -4.05 26.00
C PHE A 341 -10.38 -4.71 27.30
N ALA A 342 -10.25 -3.93 28.37
CA ALA A 342 -9.98 -4.46 29.71
C ALA A 342 -11.17 -5.24 30.28
N ASN A 343 -12.41 -4.77 30.10
CA ASN A 343 -13.63 -5.48 30.52
C ASN A 343 -13.80 -6.81 29.78
N MET A 344 -13.34 -6.89 28.52
CA MET A 344 -13.30 -8.12 27.75
C MET A 344 -12.21 -9.10 28.20
N GLY A 345 -11.32 -8.71 29.11
CA GLY A 345 -10.15 -9.50 29.51
C GLY A 345 -9.13 -9.68 28.38
N ALA A 346 -9.11 -8.78 27.40
CA ALA A 346 -8.27 -8.92 26.21
C ALA A 346 -6.88 -8.27 26.39
N THR A 347 -6.80 -7.18 27.15
CA THR A 347 -5.56 -6.43 27.39
C THR A 347 -4.84 -6.86 28.66
N VAL A 348 -3.51 -6.83 28.59
CA VAL A 348 -2.61 -7.07 29.73
C VAL A 348 -2.86 -6.07 30.85
N SER A 349 -2.81 -6.53 32.10
CA SER A 349 -2.95 -5.69 33.30
C SER A 349 -1.59 -5.17 33.74
N SER A 350 -1.31 -3.88 33.55
CA SER A 350 -0.02 -3.26 33.89
C SER A 350 0.31 -3.38 35.38
N VAL A 351 -0.71 -3.33 36.25
CA VAL A 351 -0.54 -3.53 37.70
C VAL A 351 -0.06 -4.93 38.03
N ASP A 352 -0.63 -5.95 37.37
CA ASP A 352 -0.23 -7.35 37.63
C ASP A 352 1.15 -7.65 37.05
N GLU A 353 1.53 -7.01 35.94
CA GLU A 353 2.87 -7.11 35.37
C GLU A 353 3.92 -6.47 36.27
N LEU A 354 3.65 -5.28 36.79
CA LEU A 354 4.53 -4.62 37.77
C LEU A 354 4.67 -5.46 39.04
N ALA A 355 3.58 -6.07 39.54
CA ALA A 355 3.62 -6.97 40.68
C ALA A 355 4.47 -8.23 40.43
N ARG A 356 4.70 -8.60 39.16
CA ARG A 356 5.61 -9.68 38.73
C ARG A 356 7.04 -9.17 38.44
N GLY A 357 7.32 -7.90 38.68
CA GLY A 357 8.64 -7.29 38.49
C GLY A 357 8.97 -6.95 37.04
N ARG A 358 7.95 -6.71 36.20
CA ARG A 358 8.14 -6.38 34.78
C ARG A 358 8.02 -4.91 34.50
N GLU A 359 8.90 -4.44 33.62
CA GLU A 359 8.88 -3.07 33.11
C GLU A 359 7.83 -2.91 32.01
N PRO A 360 7.32 -1.68 31.75
CA PRO A 360 6.37 -1.41 30.68
C PRO A 360 6.79 -2.00 29.33
N SER A 361 8.07 -1.90 28.97
CA SER A 361 8.63 -2.40 27.71
C SER A 361 8.50 -3.92 27.53
N GLU A 362 8.28 -4.68 28.60
CA GLU A 362 8.18 -6.15 28.62
C GLU A 362 6.72 -6.64 28.69
N ALA A 363 5.76 -5.72 28.75
CA ALA A 363 4.34 -6.05 28.90
C ALA A 363 3.78 -6.79 27.67
N SER A 364 4.27 -6.48 26.47
CA SER A 364 3.93 -7.19 25.23
C SER A 364 5.00 -8.23 24.91
N ARG A 365 4.67 -9.50 25.02
CA ARG A 365 5.64 -10.61 24.90
C ARG A 365 5.01 -11.82 24.21
N PRO A 366 4.72 -11.72 22.91
CA PRO A 366 4.09 -12.79 22.16
C PRO A 366 4.86 -14.10 22.28
N THR A 367 4.16 -15.24 22.21
CA THR A 367 4.71 -16.61 22.22
C THR A 367 5.33 -17.08 23.54
N THR A 368 5.40 -16.21 24.56
CA THR A 368 6.01 -16.56 25.85
C THR A 368 5.11 -17.39 26.76
N SER A 369 5.70 -18.15 27.69
CA SER A 369 4.98 -18.95 28.70
C SER A 369 4.12 -18.11 29.64
N SER A 370 4.46 -16.82 29.78
CA SER A 370 3.90 -15.90 30.76
C SER A 370 3.06 -14.78 30.12
N ARG A 371 2.75 -14.88 28.83
CA ARG A 371 1.89 -13.93 28.11
C ARG A 371 0.49 -13.87 28.72
N SER A 372 -0.08 -12.68 28.88
CA SER A 372 -1.28 -12.46 29.71
C SER A 372 -2.31 -11.53 29.09
N GLY A 373 -2.18 -11.18 27.81
CA GLY A 373 -3.04 -10.22 27.14
C GLY A 373 -2.25 -9.40 26.12
N PHE A 374 -2.96 -8.73 25.22
CA PHE A 374 -2.30 -7.81 24.29
C PHE A 374 -2.07 -6.45 24.93
N LEU A 375 -1.04 -5.75 24.47
CA LEU A 375 -0.79 -4.37 24.83
C LEU A 375 -1.37 -3.46 23.74
N GLU A 376 -2.26 -2.56 24.13
CA GLU A 376 -2.89 -1.63 23.20
C GLU A 376 -1.91 -0.56 22.68
N SER A 377 -2.09 -0.13 21.43
CA SER A 377 -1.27 0.90 20.78
C SER A 377 -2.12 1.74 19.82
N GLN A 378 -1.50 2.74 19.18
CA GLN A 378 -2.13 3.65 18.22
C GLN A 378 -1.23 3.92 17.01
N GLY A 379 -1.85 4.19 15.87
CA GLY A 379 -1.20 4.70 14.68
C GLY A 379 -1.68 4.04 13.39
N VAL A 380 -0.92 4.25 12.32
CA VAL A 380 -1.30 3.95 10.93
C VAL A 380 -0.16 3.28 10.18
N GLY A 381 -0.50 2.40 9.24
CA GLY A 381 0.41 1.98 8.18
C GLY A 381 -0.30 2.01 6.84
N ALA A 382 0.41 2.41 5.79
CA ALA A 382 -0.09 2.53 4.43
C ALA A 382 0.89 1.93 3.41
N GLN A 383 0.35 1.37 2.33
CA GLN A 383 1.08 0.87 1.17
C GLN A 383 0.51 1.45 -0.11
N VAL A 384 1.38 1.69 -1.09
CA VAL A 384 1.00 1.98 -2.47
C VAL A 384 1.11 0.68 -3.26
N LEU A 385 -0.02 0.19 -3.77
CA LEU A 385 -0.08 -1.02 -4.59
C LEU A 385 -0.33 -0.64 -6.05
N MET A 386 0.37 -1.29 -6.97
CA MET A 386 0.22 -1.09 -8.41
C MET A 386 0.20 -2.42 -9.16
N SER A 387 -0.36 -2.43 -10.37
CA SER A 387 0.01 -3.50 -11.31
C SER A 387 1.50 -3.40 -11.64
N ALA A 388 2.18 -4.54 -11.82
CA ALA A 388 3.60 -4.57 -12.17
C ALA A 388 3.87 -3.80 -13.47
N ALA A 389 3.00 -3.94 -14.47
CA ALA A 389 3.07 -3.18 -15.71
C ALA A 389 3.09 -1.67 -15.46
N THR A 390 2.20 -1.16 -14.60
CA THR A 390 2.17 0.27 -14.22
C THR A 390 3.44 0.67 -13.45
N ALA A 391 3.88 -0.13 -12.47
CA ALA A 391 5.09 0.19 -11.72
C ALA A 391 6.34 0.29 -12.61
N LEU A 392 6.51 -0.64 -13.56
CA LEU A 392 7.60 -0.65 -14.53
C LEU A 392 7.50 0.52 -15.53
N GLU A 393 6.29 0.83 -16.00
CA GLU A 393 6.02 1.96 -16.90
C GLU A 393 6.44 3.29 -16.26
N LEU A 394 6.00 3.52 -15.01
CA LEU A 394 6.34 4.70 -14.23
C LEU A 394 7.82 4.70 -13.83
N GLY A 395 8.43 3.53 -13.64
CA GLY A 395 9.76 3.37 -13.05
C GLY A 395 9.75 3.48 -11.52
N CYS A 396 8.63 3.19 -10.88
CA CYS A 396 8.51 3.19 -9.42
C CYS A 396 9.39 2.08 -8.81
N PRO A 397 10.07 2.31 -7.68
CA PRO A 397 10.70 1.22 -6.94
C PRO A 397 9.66 0.14 -6.62
N ILE A 398 10.08 -1.12 -6.71
CA ILE A 398 9.26 -2.27 -6.36
C ILE A 398 9.82 -2.82 -5.04
N GLN A 399 9.04 -2.72 -3.96
CA GLN A 399 9.44 -3.14 -2.60
C GLN A 399 9.14 -4.62 -2.38
N SER A 400 8.03 -5.11 -2.93
CA SER A 400 7.68 -6.53 -2.93
C SER A 400 6.63 -6.86 -4.00
N VAL A 401 6.54 -8.15 -4.33
CA VAL A 401 5.43 -8.69 -5.12
C VAL A 401 4.38 -9.27 -4.16
N VAL A 402 3.11 -8.91 -4.34
CA VAL A 402 2.00 -9.51 -3.58
C VAL A 402 1.51 -10.75 -4.33
N ALA A 403 2.16 -11.89 -4.08
CA ALA A 403 1.87 -13.14 -4.79
C ALA A 403 0.50 -13.73 -4.41
N TYR A 404 0.14 -13.63 -3.13
CA TYR A 404 -1.12 -14.16 -2.63
C TYR A 404 -1.68 -13.28 -1.51
N THR A 405 -3.00 -13.16 -1.46
CA THR A 405 -3.71 -12.56 -0.33
C THR A 405 -5.14 -13.10 -0.27
N SER A 406 -5.65 -13.32 0.93
CA SER A 406 -7.04 -13.73 1.14
C SER A 406 -7.53 -13.41 2.55
N THR A 407 -8.86 -13.41 2.72
CA THR A 407 -9.53 -13.29 4.02
C THR A 407 -10.54 -14.40 4.22
N HIS A 408 -10.71 -14.83 5.46
CA HIS A 408 -11.52 -16.01 5.83
C HIS A 408 -12.27 -15.77 7.13
N THR A 409 -13.50 -16.26 7.19
CA THR A 409 -14.22 -16.49 8.44
C THR A 409 -13.89 -17.86 9.02
N ASP A 410 -14.34 -18.15 10.23
CA ASP A 410 -14.01 -19.39 10.92
C ASP A 410 -15.14 -20.42 10.82
N LYS A 411 -16.08 -20.41 11.78
CA LYS A 411 -17.10 -21.44 11.96
C LYS A 411 -18.19 -20.99 12.93
N GLN A 412 -19.22 -21.83 13.11
CA GLN A 412 -20.23 -21.61 14.15
C GLN A 412 -19.58 -21.47 15.55
N GLY A 413 -19.97 -20.42 16.28
CA GLY A 413 -19.48 -20.13 17.63
C GLY A 413 -20.31 -19.04 18.31
N ARG A 414 -20.07 -18.83 19.61
CA ARG A 414 -20.75 -17.80 20.43
C ARG A 414 -19.79 -16.77 21.04
N SER A 415 -18.52 -16.79 20.64
CA SER A 415 -17.48 -15.88 21.13
C SER A 415 -16.88 -15.11 19.97
N VAL A 416 -17.33 -13.86 19.77
CA VAL A 416 -16.82 -12.93 18.75
C VAL A 416 -15.30 -12.67 18.83
N PRO A 417 -14.66 -12.53 20.02
CA PRO A 417 -13.23 -12.26 20.10
C PRO A 417 -12.34 -13.51 19.98
N ALA A 418 -12.92 -14.71 19.88
CA ALA A 418 -12.13 -15.94 19.79
C ALA A 418 -11.52 -16.07 18.39
N PRO A 419 -10.18 -16.22 18.25
CA PRO A 419 -9.55 -16.53 16.98
C PRO A 419 -9.86 -17.98 16.57
N GLY A 420 -9.92 -18.24 15.27
CA GLY A 420 -10.11 -19.58 14.73
C GLY A 420 -9.12 -19.97 13.64
N HIS A 421 -9.40 -21.11 13.01
CA HIS A 421 -8.53 -21.77 12.04
C HIS A 421 -8.93 -21.50 10.58
N GLY A 422 -9.90 -20.63 10.31
CA GLY A 422 -10.47 -20.42 8.97
C GLY A 422 -9.43 -20.11 7.89
N VAL A 423 -8.36 -19.39 8.27
CA VAL A 423 -7.22 -19.06 7.39
C VAL A 423 -6.54 -20.31 6.80
N LEU A 424 -6.66 -21.50 7.40
CA LEU A 424 -6.17 -22.75 6.81
C LEU A 424 -6.78 -23.08 5.44
N ALA A 425 -7.97 -22.54 5.12
CA ALA A 425 -8.55 -22.66 3.79
C ALA A 425 -7.69 -22.01 2.69
N ALA A 426 -6.72 -21.16 3.06
CA ALA A 426 -5.73 -20.59 2.16
C ALA A 426 -4.65 -21.59 1.71
N ALA A 427 -4.52 -22.77 2.33
CA ALA A 427 -3.37 -23.65 2.12
C ALA A 427 -3.17 -24.09 0.66
N GLU A 428 -4.22 -24.62 0.03
CA GLU A 428 -4.15 -25.06 -1.36
C GLU A 428 -4.06 -23.89 -2.36
N PRO A 429 -4.86 -22.80 -2.23
CA PRO A 429 -4.66 -21.60 -3.05
C PRO A 429 -3.27 -20.98 -2.94
N LEU A 430 -2.69 -20.91 -1.72
CA LEU A 430 -1.35 -20.41 -1.49
C LEU A 430 -0.30 -21.31 -2.16
N ARG A 431 -0.44 -22.64 -2.06
CA ARG A 431 0.44 -23.59 -2.75
C ARG A 431 0.47 -23.36 -4.26
N ARG A 432 -0.70 -23.13 -4.87
CA ARG A 432 -0.80 -22.83 -6.31
C ARG A 432 -0.18 -21.48 -6.66
N ALA A 433 -0.46 -20.45 -5.86
CA ALA A 433 0.12 -19.14 -6.06
C ALA A 433 1.65 -19.19 -5.99
N LEU A 434 2.25 -19.89 -5.02
CA LEU A 434 3.70 -20.09 -4.96
C LEU A 434 4.23 -20.86 -6.18
N ALA A 435 3.52 -21.90 -6.64
CA ALA A 435 3.93 -22.68 -7.80
C ALA A 435 3.96 -21.87 -9.11
N GLU A 436 3.11 -20.85 -9.27
CA GLU A 436 3.18 -19.90 -10.41
C GLU A 436 4.53 -19.17 -10.47
N TRP A 437 5.19 -19.02 -9.33
CA TRP A 437 6.52 -18.41 -9.21
C TRP A 437 7.66 -19.43 -9.18
N ASN A 438 7.37 -20.71 -9.39
CA ASN A 438 8.29 -21.84 -9.19
C ASN A 438 8.82 -21.93 -7.75
N LEU A 439 7.93 -21.66 -6.79
CA LEU A 439 8.22 -21.69 -5.35
C LEU A 439 7.34 -22.75 -4.66
N ASP A 440 7.79 -23.18 -3.50
CA ASP A 440 7.15 -24.20 -2.67
C ASP A 440 7.16 -23.84 -1.18
N GLY A 441 6.74 -24.77 -0.32
CA GLY A 441 6.74 -24.56 1.13
C GLY A 441 8.13 -24.31 1.72
N ASP A 442 9.20 -24.87 1.13
CA ASP A 442 10.58 -24.67 1.57
C ASP A 442 11.14 -23.30 1.19
N SER A 443 10.57 -22.67 0.17
CA SER A 443 10.91 -21.31 -0.25
C SER A 443 10.52 -20.23 0.77
N ILE A 444 9.58 -20.52 1.69
CA ILE A 444 9.12 -19.57 2.72
C ILE A 444 10.26 -19.32 3.74
N GLY A 445 10.87 -18.14 3.66
CA GLY A 445 12.04 -17.78 4.46
C GLY A 445 11.73 -17.10 5.78
N VAL A 446 10.55 -16.48 5.92
CA VAL A 446 10.16 -15.75 7.13
C VAL A 446 8.63 -15.68 7.28
N ILE A 447 8.15 -15.65 8.52
CA ILE A 447 6.74 -15.48 8.84
C ILE A 447 6.57 -14.32 9.84
N SER A 448 5.71 -13.36 9.51
CA SER A 448 5.27 -12.30 10.42
C SER A 448 3.91 -12.65 11.00
N ILE A 449 3.89 -13.08 12.26
CA ILE A 449 2.65 -13.47 12.94
C ILE A 449 1.91 -12.24 13.44
N HIS A 450 0.59 -12.37 13.62
CA HIS A 450 -0.22 -11.42 14.35
C HIS A 450 0.29 -11.26 15.79
N GLY A 451 0.60 -12.36 16.48
CA GLY A 451 1.39 -12.40 17.72
C GLY A 451 0.97 -11.35 18.74
N THR A 452 -0.21 -11.50 19.33
CA THR A 452 -0.79 -10.48 20.21
C THR A 452 -0.42 -10.63 21.68
N SER A 453 0.39 -11.61 22.08
CA SER A 453 0.68 -11.86 23.50
C SER A 453 -0.57 -12.33 24.29
N THR A 454 -1.58 -12.85 23.59
CA THR A 454 -2.73 -13.50 24.21
C THR A 454 -2.57 -15.02 24.16
N ASN A 455 -3.14 -15.71 25.17
CA ASN A 455 -3.06 -17.17 25.23
C ASN A 455 -3.74 -17.84 24.04
N ALA A 456 -4.92 -17.32 23.64
CA ALA A 456 -5.71 -17.86 22.55
C ALA A 456 -5.04 -17.63 21.18
N ASN A 457 -4.64 -16.40 20.86
CA ASN A 457 -4.09 -16.07 19.53
C ASN A 457 -2.79 -16.83 19.25
N ASP A 458 -1.79 -16.68 20.11
CA ASP A 458 -0.43 -17.12 19.77
C ASP A 458 -0.35 -18.64 19.61
N LYS A 459 -1.20 -19.37 20.34
CA LYS A 459 -1.38 -20.82 20.18
C LYS A 459 -2.12 -21.17 18.89
N ASN A 460 -3.24 -20.49 18.61
CA ASN A 460 -4.04 -20.67 17.42
C ASN A 460 -3.22 -20.43 16.15
N GLU A 461 -2.57 -19.28 16.09
CA GLU A 461 -1.78 -18.84 14.94
C GLU A 461 -0.57 -19.75 14.69
N SER A 462 0.10 -20.20 15.75
CA SER A 462 1.19 -21.17 15.63
C SER A 462 0.71 -22.52 15.09
N HIS A 463 -0.48 -22.97 15.51
CA HIS A 463 -1.10 -24.18 14.95
C HIS A 463 -1.46 -24.00 13.48
N VAL A 464 -2.09 -22.88 13.12
CA VAL A 464 -2.47 -22.56 11.74
C VAL A 464 -1.24 -22.59 10.83
N TYR A 465 -0.15 -21.91 11.21
CA TYR A 465 1.07 -21.95 10.40
C TYR A 465 1.72 -23.33 10.34
N HIS A 466 1.70 -24.10 11.44
CA HIS A 466 2.24 -25.45 11.44
C HIS A 466 1.52 -26.36 10.43
N GLU A 467 0.19 -26.37 10.45
CA GLU A 467 -0.60 -27.17 9.49
C GLU A 467 -0.51 -26.61 8.07
N LEU A 468 -0.45 -25.28 7.91
CA LEU A 468 -0.25 -24.64 6.62
C LEU A 468 1.08 -25.10 5.98
N LEU A 469 2.20 -24.95 6.69
CA LEU A 469 3.53 -25.34 6.20
C LEU A 469 3.61 -26.84 5.89
N LYS A 470 2.99 -27.67 6.73
CA LYS A 470 2.86 -29.11 6.49
C LYS A 470 2.12 -29.41 5.18
N HIS A 471 1.00 -28.73 4.91
CA HIS A 471 0.25 -28.88 3.67
C HIS A 471 1.02 -28.38 2.44
N LEU A 472 1.81 -27.31 2.62
CA LEU A 472 2.68 -26.77 1.57
C LEU A 472 3.89 -27.66 1.25
N GLY A 473 4.06 -28.79 1.95
CA GLY A 473 5.14 -29.74 1.71
C GLY A 473 6.47 -29.34 2.33
N ARG A 474 6.46 -28.48 3.36
CA ARG A 474 7.68 -28.05 4.07
C ARG A 474 8.48 -29.26 4.57
N THR A 475 9.77 -29.29 4.27
CA THR A 475 10.66 -30.37 4.71
C THR A 475 10.71 -30.44 6.24
N PRO A 476 10.51 -31.62 6.86
CA PRO A 476 10.63 -31.78 8.31
C PRO A 476 11.94 -31.22 8.86
N CYS A 477 11.89 -30.56 10.02
CA CYS A 477 13.02 -29.86 10.64
C CYS A 477 13.56 -28.62 9.89
N HIS A 478 13.00 -28.25 8.74
CA HIS A 478 13.30 -26.99 8.07
C HIS A 478 12.46 -25.86 8.68
N SER A 479 12.78 -25.43 9.90
CA SER A 479 12.01 -24.41 10.63
C SER A 479 12.14 -23.02 10.02
N VAL A 480 11.04 -22.28 9.92
CA VAL A 480 11.02 -20.90 9.45
C VAL A 480 11.05 -19.90 10.63
N PRO A 481 11.92 -18.89 10.60
CA PRO A 481 11.93 -17.81 11.59
C PRO A 481 10.60 -17.04 11.66
N VAL A 482 10.17 -16.76 12.90
CA VAL A 482 8.93 -16.04 13.20
C VAL A 482 9.21 -14.65 13.77
N ILE A 483 8.67 -13.61 13.12
CA ILE A 483 8.63 -12.23 13.58
C ILE A 483 7.33 -12.01 14.35
N ALA A 484 7.43 -11.48 15.58
CA ALA A 484 6.30 -11.13 16.42
C ALA A 484 6.33 -9.64 16.82
N GLN A 485 6.30 -8.74 15.83
CA GLN A 485 6.61 -7.31 15.95
C GLN A 485 5.89 -6.56 17.10
N LYS A 486 4.69 -7.01 17.51
CA LYS A 486 3.92 -6.37 18.59
C LYS A 486 4.60 -6.37 19.96
N TRP A 487 5.65 -7.16 20.15
CA TRP A 487 6.51 -7.06 21.34
C TRP A 487 7.07 -5.64 21.49
N LEU A 488 7.39 -4.99 20.37
CA LEU A 488 7.99 -3.67 20.30
C LEU A 488 6.94 -2.55 20.24
N VAL A 489 5.98 -2.68 19.34
CA VAL A 489 5.06 -1.57 18.96
C VAL A 489 3.69 -1.67 19.63
N GLY A 490 3.42 -2.73 20.40
CA GLY A 490 2.08 -3.04 20.88
C GLY A 490 1.10 -3.34 19.73
N HIS A 491 -0.20 -3.19 19.98
CA HIS A 491 -1.25 -3.54 19.03
C HIS A 491 -2.14 -2.34 18.67
N ALA A 492 -1.89 -1.74 17.50
CA ALA A 492 -2.70 -0.65 16.95
C ALA A 492 -3.91 -1.14 16.13
N LYS A 493 -4.63 -2.14 16.65
CA LYS A 493 -5.86 -2.73 16.06
C LYS A 493 -5.80 -2.82 14.53
N GLY A 494 -6.54 -2.01 13.79
CA GLY A 494 -6.62 -1.99 12.34
C GLY A 494 -5.32 -1.63 11.62
N GLY A 495 -4.46 -0.81 12.21
CA GLY A 495 -3.13 -0.47 11.68
C GLY A 495 -2.06 -1.53 11.93
N ALA A 496 -2.30 -2.48 12.83
CA ALA A 496 -1.25 -3.38 13.29
C ALA A 496 -0.72 -4.33 12.21
N ALA A 497 -1.56 -4.78 11.28
CA ALA A 497 -1.11 -5.66 10.20
C ALA A 497 -0.41 -4.91 9.06
N ALA A 498 -0.65 -3.59 8.93
CA ALA A 498 0.09 -2.75 7.99
C ALA A 498 1.55 -2.59 8.45
N TRP A 499 1.79 -2.39 9.75
CA TRP A 499 3.15 -2.37 10.31
C TRP A 499 3.87 -3.71 10.14
N ALA A 500 3.16 -4.82 10.38
CA ALA A 500 3.70 -6.16 10.21
C ALA A 500 4.10 -6.43 8.75
N LEU A 501 3.30 -5.94 7.79
CA LEU A 501 3.60 -6.01 6.36
C LEU A 501 4.80 -5.13 5.97
N ASN A 502 4.88 -3.90 6.50
CA ASN A 502 6.02 -3.01 6.30
C ASN A 502 7.33 -3.65 6.82
N GLY A 503 7.31 -4.19 8.04
CA GLY A 503 8.44 -4.90 8.64
C GLY A 503 8.82 -6.16 7.88
N LEU A 504 7.84 -6.91 7.33
CA LEU A 504 8.11 -8.07 6.49
C LEU A 504 8.78 -7.69 5.16
N MET A 505 8.32 -6.61 4.51
CA MET A 505 8.98 -6.07 3.31
C MET A 505 10.42 -5.65 3.61
N GLN A 506 10.65 -4.92 4.71
CA GLN A 506 12.00 -4.55 5.15
C GLN A 506 12.87 -5.78 5.43
N SER A 507 12.30 -6.82 6.06
CA SER A 507 13.02 -8.07 6.35
C SER A 507 13.49 -8.75 5.07
N ILE A 508 12.62 -8.85 4.06
CA ILE A 508 12.92 -9.41 2.73
C ILE A 508 14.00 -8.60 2.01
N LEU A 509 13.88 -7.27 1.99
CA LEU A 509 14.82 -6.40 1.28
C LEU A 509 16.22 -6.35 1.92
N THR A 510 16.30 -6.58 3.23
CA THR A 510 17.55 -6.50 4.01
C THR A 510 18.10 -7.88 4.42
N ALA A 511 17.43 -8.96 4.01
CA ALA A 511 17.73 -10.33 4.43
C ALA A 511 17.94 -10.46 5.95
N THR A 512 17.11 -9.78 6.75
CA THR A 512 17.24 -9.71 8.21
C THR A 512 15.91 -10.01 8.88
N VAL A 513 15.88 -10.93 9.84
CA VAL A 513 14.70 -11.27 10.65
C VAL A 513 14.86 -10.67 12.05
N PRO A 514 14.03 -9.69 12.45
CA PRO A 514 14.07 -9.17 13.81
C PRO A 514 13.62 -10.22 14.84
N GLY A 515 14.37 -10.30 15.95
CA GLY A 515 14.01 -11.18 17.07
C GLY A 515 12.96 -10.55 17.99
N ASN A 516 12.13 -11.39 18.60
CA ASN A 516 11.27 -10.97 19.70
C ASN A 516 12.11 -10.84 20.99
N ARG A 517 12.61 -9.64 21.30
CA ARG A 517 13.49 -9.44 22.46
C ARG A 517 12.80 -9.68 23.81
N ASN A 518 11.47 -9.66 23.83
CA ASN A 518 10.68 -10.01 25.02
C ASN A 518 10.34 -11.51 25.10
N ALA A 519 10.89 -12.35 24.20
CA ALA A 519 10.75 -13.80 24.28
C ALA A 519 11.65 -14.40 25.37
N ASP A 520 11.31 -14.13 26.63
CA ASP A 520 12.02 -14.60 27.83
C ASP A 520 12.06 -16.13 27.94
N ASP A 521 10.90 -16.77 27.78
CA ASP A 521 10.75 -18.22 27.71
C ASP A 521 9.60 -18.58 26.76
N ILE A 522 9.91 -19.33 25.70
CA ILE A 522 8.90 -19.79 24.74
C ILE A 522 8.00 -20.83 25.41
N SER A 523 6.68 -20.59 25.34
CA SER A 523 5.68 -21.45 25.96
C SER A 523 5.85 -22.91 25.52
N ALA A 524 5.89 -23.82 26.50
CA ALA A 524 6.10 -25.25 26.27
C ALA A 524 5.08 -25.85 25.28
N GLU A 525 3.85 -25.32 25.26
CA GLU A 525 2.80 -25.79 24.34
C GLU A 525 3.07 -25.47 22.86
N LEU A 526 3.96 -24.51 22.57
CA LEU A 526 4.32 -24.12 21.21
C LEU A 526 5.45 -24.99 20.64
N ARG A 527 6.22 -25.69 21.49
CA ARG A 527 7.37 -26.52 21.08
C ARG A 527 7.00 -27.67 20.13
N LYS A 528 5.73 -28.09 20.12
CA LYS A 528 5.20 -29.10 19.20
C LYS A 528 5.09 -28.59 17.75
N PHE A 529 5.12 -27.28 17.52
CA PHE A 529 5.03 -26.69 16.20
C PHE A 529 6.41 -26.64 15.54
N THR A 530 6.94 -27.81 15.19
CA THR A 530 8.36 -28.01 14.78
C THR A 530 8.80 -27.29 13.51
N TYR A 531 7.87 -26.71 12.75
CA TYR A 531 8.18 -25.89 11.57
C TYR A 531 8.45 -24.42 11.92
N LEU A 532 8.25 -23.99 13.17
CA LEU A 532 8.37 -22.59 13.57
C LEU A 532 9.59 -22.39 14.47
N LEU A 533 10.40 -21.38 14.15
CA LEU A 533 11.53 -20.93 14.97
C LEU A 533 11.20 -19.57 15.60
N TYR A 534 11.00 -19.55 16.91
CA TYR A 534 10.78 -18.33 17.67
C TYR A 534 12.13 -17.79 18.16
N ALA A 535 12.68 -16.80 17.46
CA ALA A 535 13.97 -16.21 17.79
C ALA A 535 13.81 -15.00 18.74
N SER A 536 14.63 -14.94 19.78
CA SER A 536 14.71 -13.78 20.68
C SER A 536 15.74 -12.73 20.25
N GLN A 537 16.57 -13.07 19.26
CA GLN A 537 17.63 -12.22 18.71
C GLN A 537 17.46 -12.07 17.21
N THR A 538 17.94 -10.96 16.68
CA THR A 538 17.97 -10.68 15.25
C THR A 538 18.81 -11.73 14.52
N LEU A 539 18.28 -12.26 13.42
CA LEU A 539 18.96 -13.22 12.57
C LEU A 539 19.28 -12.58 11.22
N HIS A 540 20.55 -12.64 10.81
CA HIS A 540 20.95 -12.28 9.45
C HIS A 540 20.92 -13.53 8.56
N ARG A 541 20.32 -13.40 7.39
CA ARG A 541 20.10 -14.47 6.42
C ARG A 541 20.71 -14.06 5.08
N THR A 542 20.73 -14.99 4.12
CA THR A 542 21.05 -14.64 2.74
C THR A 542 19.80 -14.16 2.00
N PRO A 543 19.93 -13.31 0.97
CA PRO A 543 18.80 -12.94 0.11
C PRO A 543 18.11 -14.15 -0.55
N GLU A 544 18.84 -15.24 -0.79
CA GLU A 544 18.30 -16.48 -1.35
C GLU A 544 17.44 -17.24 -0.33
N ASP A 545 17.81 -17.21 0.95
CA ASP A 545 17.07 -17.87 2.04
C ASP A 545 15.85 -17.06 2.51
N LEU A 546 15.83 -15.75 2.25
CA LEU A 546 14.82 -14.80 2.75
C LEU A 546 14.24 -13.97 1.60
N ASN A 547 13.62 -14.64 0.64
CA ASN A 547 12.97 -14.01 -0.51
C ASN A 547 11.45 -14.24 -0.58
N VAL A 548 10.87 -15.04 0.32
CA VAL A 548 9.42 -15.24 0.46
C VAL A 548 9.02 -15.05 1.92
N GLY A 549 8.02 -14.21 2.17
CA GLY A 549 7.46 -13.97 3.48
C GLY A 549 5.96 -14.21 3.54
N LEU A 550 5.47 -14.74 4.65
CA LEU A 550 4.04 -14.78 4.96
C LEU A 550 3.70 -13.81 6.10
N VAL A 551 2.54 -13.19 6.04
CA VAL A 551 1.98 -12.39 7.14
C VAL A 551 0.54 -12.79 7.39
N THR A 552 0.14 -12.92 8.66
CA THR A 552 -1.25 -13.15 9.08
C THR A 552 -1.76 -12.08 10.03
N SER A 553 -3.08 -11.93 10.05
CA SER A 553 -3.79 -11.13 11.05
C SER A 553 -5.11 -11.78 11.44
N PHE A 554 -5.50 -11.68 12.71
CA PHE A 554 -6.72 -12.26 13.24
C PHE A 554 -7.52 -11.19 13.99
N GLY A 555 -8.62 -10.75 13.39
CA GLY A 555 -9.55 -9.76 13.95
C GLY A 555 -10.76 -10.39 14.63
N PHE A 556 -11.32 -9.64 15.60
CA PHE A 556 -12.61 -9.97 16.20
C PHE A 556 -13.70 -10.08 15.12
N GLY A 557 -14.68 -10.94 15.36
CA GLY A 557 -15.73 -11.21 14.38
C GLY A 557 -15.31 -12.21 13.30
N GLN A 558 -14.34 -13.08 13.60
CA GLN A 558 -13.82 -14.10 12.70
C GLN A 558 -13.26 -13.49 11.40
N VAL A 559 -12.35 -12.51 11.53
CA VAL A 559 -11.68 -11.92 10.36
C VAL A 559 -10.24 -12.38 10.33
N GLY A 560 -9.98 -13.52 9.67
CA GLY A 560 -8.63 -14.00 9.40
C GLY A 560 -8.11 -13.44 8.07
N GLY A 561 -6.90 -12.90 8.05
CA GLY A 561 -6.21 -12.44 6.84
C GLY A 561 -4.85 -13.09 6.70
N ILE A 562 -4.44 -13.37 5.45
CA ILE A 562 -3.11 -13.86 5.12
C ILE A 562 -2.62 -13.21 3.83
N ALA A 563 -1.33 -12.88 3.75
CA ALA A 563 -0.66 -12.49 2.52
C ALA A 563 0.69 -13.19 2.38
N ALA A 564 1.06 -13.51 1.14
CA ALA A 564 2.39 -13.93 0.75
C ALA A 564 3.04 -12.85 -0.10
N ILE A 565 4.22 -12.40 0.31
CA ILE A 565 5.01 -11.42 -0.43
C ILE A 565 6.34 -12.01 -0.85
N LEU A 566 6.79 -11.63 -2.04
CA LEU A 566 8.05 -12.09 -2.63
C LEU A 566 9.01 -10.93 -2.79
N HIS A 567 10.31 -11.24 -2.77
CA HIS A 567 11.38 -10.32 -3.13
C HIS A 567 11.18 -9.83 -4.59
N PRO A 568 11.41 -8.54 -4.89
CA PRO A 568 11.23 -7.96 -6.23
C PRO A 568 11.99 -8.70 -7.35
N ALA A 569 13.12 -9.33 -7.02
CA ALA A 569 13.92 -10.10 -7.97
C ALA A 569 13.14 -11.23 -8.67
N HIS A 570 12.10 -11.80 -8.04
CA HIS A 570 11.24 -12.78 -8.71
C HIS A 570 10.51 -12.16 -9.91
N LEU A 571 10.05 -10.92 -9.81
CA LEU A 571 9.43 -10.23 -10.93
C LEU A 571 10.49 -9.75 -11.95
N LEU A 572 11.54 -9.09 -11.46
CA LEU A 572 12.52 -8.43 -12.32
C LEU A 572 13.38 -9.40 -13.14
N SER A 573 13.52 -10.66 -12.70
CA SER A 573 14.19 -11.72 -13.48
C SER A 573 13.36 -12.25 -14.65
N ARG A 574 12.07 -11.86 -14.75
CA ARG A 574 11.13 -12.34 -15.76
C ARG A 574 10.75 -11.28 -16.81
N VAL A 575 11.28 -10.07 -16.69
CA VAL A 575 11.17 -9.05 -17.74
C VAL A 575 12.37 -9.17 -18.69
N SER A 576 12.24 -8.68 -19.92
CA SER A 576 13.39 -8.69 -20.83
C SER A 576 14.53 -7.81 -20.32
N GLN A 577 15.76 -8.13 -20.70
CA GLN A 577 16.95 -7.34 -20.33
C GLN A 577 16.78 -5.85 -20.68
N GLN A 578 16.18 -5.57 -21.83
CA GLN A 578 15.94 -4.21 -22.29
C GLN A 578 14.92 -3.47 -21.41
N GLU A 579 13.80 -4.11 -21.08
CA GLU A 579 12.79 -3.53 -20.19
C GLU A 579 13.37 -3.29 -18.80
N TYR A 580 14.17 -4.22 -18.30
CA TYR A 580 14.88 -4.09 -17.03
C TYR A 580 15.82 -2.87 -17.02
N GLU A 581 16.68 -2.74 -18.04
CA GLU A 581 17.59 -1.60 -18.17
C GLU A 581 16.84 -0.26 -18.27
N ALA A 582 15.75 -0.22 -19.05
CA ALA A 582 14.89 0.95 -19.16
C ALA A 582 14.21 1.31 -17.83
N TYR A 583 13.76 0.29 -17.08
CA TYR A 583 13.19 0.44 -15.74
C TYR A 583 14.22 1.00 -14.75
N VAL A 584 15.43 0.44 -14.70
CA VAL A 584 16.51 0.89 -13.82
C VAL A 584 16.82 2.37 -14.04
N LEU A 585 16.98 2.79 -15.30
CA LEU A 585 17.24 4.20 -15.65
C LEU A 585 16.13 5.16 -15.20
N LYS A 586 14.86 4.73 -15.20
CA LYS A 586 13.75 5.54 -14.68
C LYS A 586 13.76 5.56 -13.14
N ARG A 587 13.97 4.40 -12.52
CA ARG A 587 13.96 4.23 -11.06
C ARG A 587 15.06 5.04 -10.38
N GLU A 588 16.27 5.05 -10.93
CA GLU A 588 17.39 5.84 -10.40
C GLU A 588 17.09 7.35 -10.41
N ARG A 589 16.45 7.87 -11.47
CA ARG A 589 16.04 9.28 -11.51
C ARG A 589 14.99 9.60 -10.45
N ARG A 590 14.07 8.67 -10.17
CA ARG A 590 13.06 8.84 -9.12
C ARG A 590 13.67 8.79 -7.73
N GLU A 591 14.61 7.88 -7.49
CA GLU A 591 15.32 7.80 -6.22
C GLU A 591 15.97 9.13 -5.83
N GLY A 592 16.62 9.82 -6.78
CA GLY A 592 17.17 11.16 -6.53
C GLY A 592 16.12 12.19 -6.11
N LYS A 593 14.93 12.17 -6.72
CA LYS A 593 13.79 13.04 -6.34
C LYS A 593 13.24 12.68 -4.97
N THR A 594 13.06 11.40 -4.68
CA THR A 594 12.62 10.88 -3.39
C THR A 594 13.58 11.28 -2.28
N HIS A 595 14.88 11.10 -2.49
CA HIS A 595 15.92 11.50 -1.55
C HIS A 595 15.83 13.01 -1.24
N ALA A 596 15.79 13.87 -2.27
CA ALA A 596 15.61 15.31 -2.08
C ALA A 596 14.31 15.65 -1.33
N ARG A 597 13.22 14.93 -1.60
CA ARG A 597 11.92 15.12 -0.96
C ARG A 597 11.92 14.76 0.52
N MET A 598 12.52 13.62 0.88
CA MET A 598 12.63 13.18 2.27
C MET A 598 13.55 14.09 3.09
N HIS A 599 14.62 14.62 2.50
CA HIS A 599 15.43 15.67 3.17
C HIS A 599 14.69 17.01 3.30
N ALA A 600 13.88 17.37 2.31
CA ALA A 600 13.08 18.60 2.36
C ALA A 600 12.03 18.56 3.48
N MET A 601 11.49 17.38 3.83
CA MET A 601 10.61 17.22 5.00
C MET A 601 11.24 17.79 6.26
N LEU A 602 12.47 17.39 6.56
CA LEU A 602 13.20 17.78 7.77
C LEU A 602 13.56 19.27 7.82
N THR A 603 13.76 19.89 6.66
CA THR A 603 14.32 21.25 6.54
C THR A 603 13.29 22.33 6.21
N SER A 604 12.17 21.96 5.60
CA SER A 604 11.11 22.90 5.20
C SER A 604 9.71 22.49 5.66
N ASN A 605 9.59 21.48 6.52
CA ASN A 605 8.32 20.98 7.06
C ASN A 605 7.28 20.73 5.97
N SER A 606 7.69 20.08 4.87
CA SER A 606 6.92 20.09 3.63
C SER A 606 6.56 18.71 3.12
N LEU A 607 6.64 17.63 3.92
CA LEU A 607 6.33 16.27 3.43
C LEU A 607 4.93 16.22 2.83
N VAL A 608 3.91 16.56 3.60
CA VAL A 608 2.53 16.70 3.14
C VAL A 608 2.40 18.05 2.45
N ARG A 609 1.96 18.02 1.18
CA ARG A 609 1.63 19.23 0.39
C ARG A 609 0.17 19.14 0.01
N ILE A 610 -0.66 19.91 0.72
CA ILE A 610 -2.09 19.99 0.47
C ILE A 610 -2.32 20.58 -0.93
N LYS A 611 -3.25 19.99 -1.68
CA LYS A 611 -3.71 20.48 -2.97
C LYS A 611 -4.91 21.40 -2.77
N ASP A 612 -4.79 22.65 -3.21
CA ASP A 612 -5.86 23.64 -3.10
C ASP A 612 -6.94 23.49 -4.20
N ALA A 613 -6.64 22.74 -5.27
CA ALA A 613 -7.53 22.54 -6.40
C ALA A 613 -7.35 21.15 -7.05
N PRO A 614 -8.41 20.61 -7.68
CA PRO A 614 -8.28 19.41 -8.52
C PRO A 614 -7.32 19.65 -9.70
N PRO A 615 -6.80 18.59 -10.35
CA PRO A 615 -5.86 18.71 -11.46
C PRO A 615 -6.51 19.23 -12.75
N TYR A 616 -7.81 19.50 -12.78
CA TYR A 616 -8.57 20.00 -13.92
C TYR A 616 -9.33 21.26 -13.53
N PRO A 617 -9.46 22.26 -14.43
CA PRO A 617 -10.40 23.35 -14.23
C PRO A 617 -11.84 22.83 -14.31
N ASP A 618 -12.77 23.50 -13.64
CA ASP A 618 -14.20 23.12 -13.61
C ASP A 618 -14.78 22.90 -15.02
N SER A 619 -14.37 23.72 -15.99
CA SER A 619 -14.81 23.62 -17.38
C SER A 619 -14.36 22.35 -18.11
N LEU A 620 -13.32 21.66 -17.61
CA LEU A 620 -12.81 20.41 -18.16
C LEU A 620 -13.18 19.19 -17.31
N GLN A 621 -13.79 19.35 -16.14
CA GLN A 621 -14.07 18.25 -15.22
C GLN A 621 -14.81 17.09 -15.90
N ASP A 622 -16.00 17.36 -16.46
CA ASP A 622 -16.80 16.32 -17.11
C ASP A 622 -16.08 15.71 -18.32
N ALA A 623 -15.40 16.56 -19.10
CA ALA A 623 -14.66 16.14 -20.29
C ALA A 623 -13.48 15.22 -19.95
N VAL A 624 -12.82 15.45 -18.81
CA VAL A 624 -11.80 14.53 -18.27
C VAL A 624 -12.47 13.24 -17.82
N MET A 625 -13.49 13.32 -16.96
CA MET A 625 -14.08 12.13 -16.32
C MET A 625 -14.66 11.11 -17.29
N ILE A 626 -15.27 11.55 -18.39
CA ILE A 626 -15.85 10.66 -19.40
C ILE A 626 -14.82 10.13 -20.41
N ASN A 627 -13.65 10.76 -20.49
CA ASN A 627 -12.63 10.45 -21.50
C ASN A 627 -11.51 9.61 -20.88
N VAL A 628 -11.61 8.29 -21.02
CA VAL A 628 -10.61 7.33 -20.51
C VAL A 628 -9.18 7.56 -21.05
N ASN A 629 -9.04 8.26 -22.18
CA ASN A 629 -7.74 8.61 -22.78
C ASN A 629 -7.16 9.92 -22.23
N ALA A 630 -7.91 10.71 -21.46
CA ALA A 630 -7.43 11.95 -20.88
C ALA A 630 -6.23 11.68 -19.96
N ARG A 631 -5.15 12.44 -20.15
CA ARG A 631 -3.94 12.41 -19.32
C ARG A 631 -3.56 13.83 -18.92
N ALA A 632 -3.05 13.95 -17.70
CA ALA A 632 -2.45 15.18 -17.21
C ALA A 632 -1.11 15.42 -17.89
N VAL A 633 -0.73 16.68 -17.94
CA VAL A 633 0.56 17.17 -18.41
C VAL A 633 1.22 17.97 -17.30
N GLU A 634 2.51 18.23 -17.43
CA GLU A 634 3.24 19.11 -16.51
C GLU A 634 2.75 20.56 -16.66
N ILE A 635 2.41 21.20 -15.54
CA ILE A 635 1.97 22.59 -15.44
C ILE A 635 2.70 23.19 -14.23
N GLY A 636 3.70 24.05 -14.51
CA GLY A 636 4.55 24.61 -13.45
C GLY A 636 5.35 23.51 -12.75
N ASP A 637 5.16 23.37 -11.44
CA ASP A 637 5.80 22.38 -10.58
C ASP A 637 4.89 21.18 -10.24
N SER A 638 3.70 21.11 -10.86
CA SER A 638 2.67 20.08 -10.64
C SER A 638 2.17 19.50 -11.97
N TYR A 639 1.14 18.66 -11.91
CA TYR A 639 0.47 18.05 -13.07
C TYR A 639 -1.00 18.46 -13.14
N GLY A 640 -1.52 18.66 -14.35
CA GLY A 640 -2.92 18.98 -14.57
C GLY A 640 -3.41 18.76 -16.00
N PHE A 641 -4.71 18.84 -16.21
CA PHE A 641 -5.38 18.66 -17.49
C PHE A 641 -5.57 20.01 -18.18
N LYS A 642 -5.21 20.05 -19.47
CA LYS A 642 -5.40 21.23 -20.32
C LYS A 642 -6.02 20.85 -21.65
N ALA A 643 -6.81 21.73 -22.22
CA ALA A 643 -7.35 21.57 -23.57
C ALA A 643 -6.25 21.79 -24.64
N PRO A 644 -6.36 21.13 -25.81
CA PRO A 644 -7.31 20.07 -26.12
C PRO A 644 -6.94 18.76 -25.39
N LEU A 645 -7.96 18.05 -24.89
CA LEU A 645 -7.77 16.70 -24.33
C LEU A 645 -7.47 15.70 -25.46
N ALA A 646 -6.88 14.56 -25.11
CA ALA A 646 -6.71 13.44 -26.04
C ALA A 646 -8.06 13.06 -26.68
N PRO A 647 -8.11 12.69 -27.96
CA PRO A 647 -9.36 12.27 -28.60
C PRO A 647 -10.04 11.14 -27.84
N MET A 648 -11.36 11.25 -27.68
CA MET A 648 -12.15 10.15 -27.13
C MET A 648 -12.04 8.92 -28.04
N PRO A 649 -12.16 7.69 -27.48
CA PRO A 649 -12.34 6.50 -28.29
C PRO A 649 -13.52 6.71 -29.27
N SER A 650 -13.37 6.26 -30.52
CA SER A 650 -14.46 6.39 -31.50
C SER A 650 -15.73 5.72 -30.95
N ARG A 651 -16.85 6.45 -31.03
CA ARG A 651 -18.18 5.93 -30.70
C ARG A 651 -18.83 5.23 -31.89
N ASP A 652 -18.17 5.18 -33.03
CA ASP A 652 -18.68 4.43 -34.17
C ASP A 652 -18.85 2.97 -33.72
N PRO A 653 -20.04 2.37 -33.89
CA PRO A 653 -20.16 0.94 -33.69
C PRO A 653 -19.10 0.26 -34.55
N ILE A 654 -18.36 -0.70 -33.98
CA ILE A 654 -17.43 -1.54 -34.73
C ILE A 654 -18.21 -2.09 -35.92
N LYS A 655 -18.05 -1.47 -37.10
CA LYS A 655 -18.75 -1.91 -38.30
C LYS A 655 -18.10 -3.24 -38.68
N PRO A 656 -18.88 -4.33 -38.85
CA PRO A 656 -18.33 -5.53 -39.45
C PRO A 656 -17.70 -5.14 -40.79
N ALA A 657 -16.52 -5.69 -41.07
CA ALA A 657 -15.58 -5.28 -42.14
C ALA A 657 -16.11 -5.42 -43.59
N SER A 658 -17.41 -5.48 -43.82
CA SER A 658 -18.03 -5.64 -45.13
C SER A 658 -18.60 -4.35 -45.73
N ALA A 659 -18.44 -3.19 -45.09
CA ALA A 659 -19.02 -1.96 -45.62
C ALA A 659 -18.21 -0.71 -45.26
N GLN A 660 -17.21 -0.35 -46.09
CA GLN A 660 -16.98 1.04 -46.47
C GLN A 660 -15.99 1.17 -47.65
N SER A 661 -16.56 1.47 -48.82
CA SER A 661 -15.89 2.23 -49.87
C SER A 661 -15.91 3.71 -49.50
N GLY A 662 -14.74 4.35 -49.45
CA GLY A 662 -14.61 5.80 -49.62
C GLY A 662 -14.36 6.64 -48.36
N THR A 663 -13.34 7.47 -48.49
CA THR A 663 -12.97 8.68 -47.71
C THR A 663 -12.32 8.50 -46.35
N ALA A 664 -11.09 9.03 -46.28
CA ALA A 664 -10.15 9.01 -45.18
C ALA A 664 -10.55 9.94 -44.04
N ILE A 665 -10.54 9.43 -42.80
CA ILE A 665 -10.45 10.22 -41.56
C ILE A 665 -9.49 9.50 -40.60
N THR A 666 -8.66 10.31 -39.96
CA THR A 666 -7.56 10.00 -39.04
C THR A 666 -7.88 8.94 -37.98
N SER A 667 -7.20 7.80 -38.08
CA SER A 667 -7.26 6.68 -37.14
C SER A 667 -5.93 6.56 -36.37
N THR A 668 -5.95 5.95 -35.18
CA THR A 668 -4.73 5.72 -34.39
C THR A 668 -3.85 4.65 -35.05
N ALA A 669 -2.55 4.63 -34.77
CA ALA A 669 -1.58 3.78 -35.46
C ALA A 669 -1.94 2.27 -35.52
N ALA A 670 -2.75 1.75 -34.59
CA ALA A 670 -3.24 0.37 -34.61
C ALA A 670 -4.39 0.12 -35.62
N ASP A 671 -5.28 1.10 -35.80
CA ASP A 671 -6.37 1.03 -36.79
C ASP A 671 -5.82 1.22 -38.21
N ASP A 672 -4.83 2.10 -38.40
CA ASP A 672 -4.10 2.27 -39.66
C ASP A 672 -3.33 1.01 -40.08
N LEU A 673 -3.01 0.10 -39.14
CA LEU A 673 -2.28 -1.15 -39.38
C LEU A 673 -3.16 -2.19 -40.09
N ALA A 674 -4.36 -2.43 -39.54
CA ALA A 674 -5.35 -3.32 -40.15
C ALA A 674 -5.87 -2.70 -41.45
N GLN A 675 -6.14 -1.39 -41.45
CA GLN A 675 -6.57 -0.66 -42.63
C GLN A 675 -5.49 -0.62 -43.72
N GLY A 676 -4.21 -0.54 -43.38
CA GLY A 676 -3.09 -0.58 -44.32
C GLY A 676 -2.91 -1.97 -44.95
N ALA A 677 -3.08 -3.04 -44.18
CA ALA A 677 -3.12 -4.41 -44.68
C ALA A 677 -4.36 -4.67 -45.56
N LEU A 678 -5.53 -4.14 -45.18
CA LEU A 678 -6.78 -4.19 -45.95
C LEU A 678 -6.71 -3.32 -47.23
N ASN A 679 -6.05 -2.17 -47.19
CA ASN A 679 -5.84 -1.32 -48.36
C ASN A 679 -4.82 -1.95 -49.32
N ALA A 680 -3.82 -2.67 -48.79
CA ALA A 680 -2.94 -3.50 -49.61
C ALA A 680 -3.74 -4.63 -50.30
N LEU A 681 -4.70 -5.25 -49.60
CA LEU A 681 -5.66 -6.22 -50.17
C LEU A 681 -6.60 -5.60 -51.22
N ALA A 682 -6.93 -4.30 -51.11
CA ALA A 682 -7.87 -3.60 -51.99
C ALA A 682 -7.22 -2.88 -53.20
N GLY A 683 -5.89 -2.80 -53.26
CA GLY A 683 -5.16 -2.20 -54.38
C GLY A 683 -5.19 -3.09 -55.62
N ASN A 684 -5.72 -2.56 -56.73
CA ASN A 684 -5.82 -3.13 -58.09
C ASN A 684 -5.37 -4.60 -58.23
N THR A 685 -6.24 -5.52 -57.84
CA THR A 685 -6.03 -6.98 -57.76
C THR A 685 -5.95 -7.69 -59.12
N ALA A 686 -5.90 -6.95 -60.22
CA ALA A 686 -5.93 -7.49 -61.58
C ALA A 686 -4.69 -8.33 -61.96
N SER A 687 -3.66 -8.42 -61.09
CA SER A 687 -2.44 -9.20 -61.34
C SER A 687 -1.94 -10.04 -60.15
N VAL A 688 -2.64 -10.16 -59.02
CA VAL A 688 -2.11 -10.93 -57.87
C VAL A 688 -2.26 -12.45 -58.08
N GLN A 689 -1.15 -13.17 -58.11
CA GLN A 689 -1.07 -14.63 -58.30
C GLN A 689 -1.17 -15.43 -57.00
N GLY A 690 -0.93 -14.79 -55.84
CA GLY A 690 -0.97 -15.43 -54.53
C GLY A 690 -0.84 -14.43 -53.38
N ILE A 691 -1.46 -14.73 -52.24
CA ILE A 691 -1.45 -13.87 -51.05
C ILE A 691 -1.08 -14.73 -49.85
N GLY A 692 -0.15 -14.24 -49.04
CA GLY A 692 0.20 -14.84 -47.77
C GLY A 692 0.14 -13.82 -46.65
N ILE A 693 -0.50 -14.21 -45.56
CA ILE A 693 -0.65 -13.39 -44.36
C ILE A 693 -0.17 -14.22 -43.18
N ASP A 694 0.63 -13.59 -42.33
CA ASP A 694 1.07 -14.20 -41.08
C ASP A 694 1.15 -13.19 -39.96
N ALA A 695 0.88 -13.66 -38.75
CA ALA A 695 0.95 -12.87 -37.53
C ALA A 695 1.69 -13.67 -36.44
N GLN A 696 2.53 -12.98 -35.69
CA GLN A 696 3.37 -13.54 -34.64
C GLN A 696 3.20 -12.73 -33.36
N GLN A 697 3.04 -13.41 -32.22
CA GLN A 697 3.14 -12.77 -30.92
C GLN A 697 4.59 -12.44 -30.62
N VAL A 698 4.86 -11.20 -30.20
CA VAL A 698 6.23 -10.74 -29.93
C VAL A 698 6.74 -11.34 -28.62
N SER A 699 5.90 -11.38 -27.60
CA SER A 699 6.17 -11.84 -26.23
C SER A 699 6.55 -13.32 -26.17
N THR A 700 5.97 -14.14 -27.06
CA THR A 700 6.25 -15.57 -27.15
C THR A 700 7.24 -15.93 -28.26
N PHE A 701 7.84 -14.92 -28.92
CA PHE A 701 8.74 -15.18 -30.03
C PHE A 701 10.05 -15.79 -29.52
N SER A 702 10.41 -16.95 -30.07
CA SER A 702 11.55 -17.73 -29.59
C SER A 702 12.87 -16.96 -29.66
N SER A 703 13.59 -16.95 -28.53
CA SER A 703 14.97 -16.47 -28.41
C SER A 703 16.01 -17.59 -28.53
N ASP A 704 15.56 -18.83 -28.79
CA ASP A 704 16.43 -20.01 -28.88
C ASP A 704 17.45 -19.87 -30.03
N GLU A 705 18.73 -20.00 -29.70
CA GLU A 705 19.82 -19.83 -30.68
C GLU A 705 19.74 -20.83 -31.83
N ALA A 706 19.31 -22.08 -31.57
CA ALA A 706 19.22 -23.09 -32.61
C ALA A 706 18.10 -22.76 -33.60
N PHE A 707 16.95 -22.28 -33.11
CA PHE A 707 15.88 -21.75 -33.95
C PHE A 707 16.36 -20.56 -34.78
N LEU A 708 17.03 -19.58 -34.17
CA LEU A 708 17.50 -18.38 -34.86
C LEU A 708 18.53 -18.72 -35.94
N LYS A 709 19.54 -19.54 -35.64
CA LYS A 709 20.57 -19.98 -36.61
C LYS A 709 19.98 -20.80 -37.76
N ARG A 710 18.92 -21.57 -37.51
CA ARG A 710 18.27 -22.39 -38.53
C ARG A 710 17.42 -21.57 -39.51
N ASN A 711 16.87 -20.43 -39.07
CA ASN A 711 15.80 -19.73 -39.78
C ASN A 711 16.16 -18.33 -40.28
N PHE A 712 17.22 -17.72 -39.77
CA PHE A 712 17.65 -16.36 -40.10
C PHE A 712 19.07 -16.35 -40.65
N THR A 713 19.32 -15.51 -41.66
CA THR A 713 20.70 -15.26 -42.11
C THR A 713 21.44 -14.39 -41.08
N SER A 714 22.77 -14.43 -41.11
CA SER A 714 23.59 -13.58 -40.23
C SER A 714 23.27 -12.09 -40.40
N ALA A 715 22.98 -11.64 -41.62
CA ALA A 715 22.62 -10.26 -41.92
C ALA A 715 21.24 -9.87 -41.33
N GLU A 716 20.27 -10.79 -41.32
CA GLU A 716 18.98 -10.55 -40.68
C GLU A 716 19.12 -10.42 -39.16
N LEU A 717 19.93 -11.28 -38.55
CA LEU A 717 20.20 -11.23 -37.12
C LEU A 717 20.94 -9.95 -36.72
N GLU A 718 21.95 -9.54 -37.50
CA GLU A 718 22.67 -8.28 -37.29
C GLU A 718 21.71 -7.08 -37.35
N TYR A 719 20.84 -7.02 -38.36
CA TYR A 719 19.82 -5.98 -38.45
C TYR A 719 18.88 -5.99 -37.24
N CYS A 720 18.35 -7.16 -36.87
CA CYS A 720 17.40 -7.28 -35.76
C CYS A 720 18.02 -6.85 -34.44
N ASN A 721 19.27 -7.27 -34.19
CA ASN A 721 19.99 -6.92 -32.97
C ASN A 721 20.29 -5.42 -32.86
N ALA A 722 20.34 -4.71 -33.98
CA ALA A 722 20.53 -3.27 -34.01
C ALA A 722 19.21 -2.46 -33.89
N GLN A 723 18.05 -3.11 -33.86
CA GLN A 723 16.77 -2.42 -33.69
C GLN A 723 16.49 -2.06 -32.22
N PRO A 724 15.66 -1.03 -31.96
CA PRO A 724 15.22 -0.72 -30.61
C PRO A 724 14.56 -1.90 -29.92
N ASP A 725 13.79 -2.73 -30.62
CA ASP A 725 13.23 -3.97 -30.08
C ASP A 725 13.68 -5.16 -30.96
N PRO A 726 14.75 -5.88 -30.55
CA PRO A 726 15.26 -7.01 -31.32
C PRO A 726 14.27 -8.16 -31.44
N THR A 727 13.44 -8.40 -30.42
CA THR A 727 12.46 -9.49 -30.42
C THR A 727 11.34 -9.19 -31.41
N ALA A 728 10.77 -7.98 -31.37
CA ALA A 728 9.79 -7.56 -32.36
C ALA A 728 10.38 -7.52 -33.78
N ALA A 729 11.64 -7.13 -33.94
CA ALA A 729 12.31 -7.15 -35.23
C ALA A 729 12.44 -8.58 -35.80
N ARG A 730 12.80 -9.55 -34.96
CA ARG A 730 12.85 -10.98 -35.34
C ARG A 730 11.45 -11.52 -35.63
N ALA A 731 10.47 -11.23 -34.79
CA ALA A 731 9.07 -11.65 -34.98
C ALA A 731 8.49 -11.12 -36.30
N ARG A 732 8.73 -9.85 -36.65
CA ARG A 732 8.33 -9.27 -37.94
C ARG A 732 8.93 -9.99 -39.15
N ARG A 733 10.23 -10.28 -39.09
CA ARG A 733 10.91 -10.98 -40.18
C ARG A 733 10.48 -12.43 -40.28
N TRP A 734 10.19 -13.09 -39.16
CA TRP A 734 9.60 -14.42 -39.17
C TRP A 734 8.21 -14.43 -39.79
N ALA A 735 7.34 -13.50 -39.38
CA ALA A 735 6.03 -13.32 -40.01
C ALA A 735 6.15 -13.11 -41.53
N ALA A 736 7.14 -12.32 -41.97
CA ALA A 736 7.41 -12.13 -43.40
C ALA A 736 7.77 -13.44 -44.12
N LYS A 737 8.64 -14.26 -43.51
CA LYS A 737 9.06 -15.56 -44.06
C LYS A 737 7.88 -16.51 -44.22
N GLU A 738 7.06 -16.64 -43.17
CA GLU A 738 5.83 -17.45 -43.17
C GLU A 738 4.81 -16.95 -44.20
N ALA A 739 4.61 -15.62 -44.26
CA ALA A 739 3.74 -15.01 -45.26
C ALA A 739 4.24 -15.25 -46.69
N ALA A 740 5.54 -15.17 -46.95
CA ALA A 740 6.10 -15.47 -48.27
C ALA A 740 5.95 -16.95 -48.65
N PHE A 741 6.19 -17.84 -47.70
CA PHE A 741 5.98 -19.28 -47.88
C PHE A 741 4.53 -19.58 -48.28
N LYS A 742 3.56 -18.97 -47.57
CA LYS A 742 2.11 -19.07 -47.89
C LYS A 742 1.77 -18.47 -49.26
N ALA A 743 2.31 -17.30 -49.60
CA ALA A 743 2.02 -16.61 -50.86
C ALA A 743 2.51 -17.39 -52.09
N LEU A 744 3.58 -18.17 -51.95
CA LEU A 744 4.13 -19.00 -53.02
C LEU A 744 3.44 -20.36 -53.14
N GLY A 745 2.65 -20.78 -52.15
CA GLY A 745 1.91 -22.05 -52.17
C GLY A 745 2.81 -23.28 -52.14
N ILE A 746 4.00 -23.17 -51.54
CA ILE A 746 4.96 -24.27 -51.46
C ILE A 746 4.43 -25.33 -50.49
N THR A 747 4.53 -26.61 -50.85
CA THR A 747 4.14 -27.72 -49.97
C THR A 747 5.23 -27.93 -48.91
N GLY A 748 4.89 -27.82 -47.63
CA GLY A 748 5.88 -27.84 -46.56
C GLY A 748 6.57 -29.18 -46.36
N HIS A 749 7.88 -29.16 -46.12
CA HIS A 749 8.70 -30.33 -45.76
C HIS A 749 8.62 -30.69 -44.26
N GLY A 750 7.48 -30.39 -43.62
CA GLY A 750 7.24 -30.54 -42.17
C GLY A 750 7.49 -29.26 -41.34
N ALA A 751 6.97 -29.22 -40.11
CA ALA A 751 7.00 -28.04 -39.23
C ALA A 751 8.41 -27.58 -38.80
N ALA A 752 9.44 -28.38 -39.06
CA ALA A 752 10.83 -28.11 -38.71
C ALA A 752 11.69 -27.66 -39.91
N ALA A 753 11.10 -27.53 -41.10
CA ALA A 753 11.81 -27.10 -42.29
C ALA A 753 12.32 -25.64 -42.15
N PRO A 754 13.58 -25.35 -42.52
CA PRO A 754 14.14 -24.01 -42.34
C PRO A 754 13.55 -23.01 -43.35
N LEU A 755 13.13 -21.84 -42.88
CA LEU A 755 12.71 -20.72 -43.75
C LEU A 755 13.84 -19.73 -44.05
N ILE A 756 15.10 -20.14 -43.88
CA ILE A 756 16.29 -19.30 -44.12
C ILE A 756 16.40 -18.83 -45.58
N ASN A 757 15.84 -19.59 -46.52
CA ASN A 757 15.82 -19.27 -47.95
C ASN A 757 14.95 -18.05 -48.31
N PHE A 758 14.09 -17.61 -47.39
CA PHE A 758 13.32 -16.38 -47.49
C PHE A 758 14.05 -15.28 -46.72
N GLU A 759 15.17 -14.78 -47.23
CA GLU A 759 15.92 -13.72 -46.55
C GLU A 759 15.18 -12.38 -46.71
N VAL A 760 14.82 -11.74 -45.61
CA VAL A 760 14.27 -10.39 -45.63
C VAL A 760 15.44 -9.40 -45.69
N VAL A 761 15.36 -8.39 -46.54
CA VAL A 761 16.36 -7.31 -46.62
C VAL A 761 15.69 -5.96 -46.50
N SER A 762 16.34 -5.04 -45.80
CA SER A 762 15.87 -3.66 -45.64
C SER A 762 16.59 -2.77 -46.64
N SER A 763 15.86 -2.00 -47.45
CA SER A 763 16.42 -0.98 -48.33
C SER A 763 15.74 0.38 -48.11
N PRO A 764 16.29 1.48 -48.67
CA PRO A 764 15.63 2.79 -48.64
C PRO A 764 14.24 2.81 -49.29
N GLN A 765 13.91 1.82 -50.12
CA GLN A 765 12.59 1.67 -50.75
C GLN A 765 11.63 0.79 -49.95
N GLY A 766 12.05 0.26 -48.80
CA GLY A 766 11.26 -0.61 -47.92
C GLY A 766 11.80 -2.04 -47.80
N PRO A 767 11.12 -2.89 -47.02
CA PRO A 767 11.50 -4.28 -46.85
C PRO A 767 11.21 -5.08 -48.13
N SER A 768 12.12 -5.98 -48.51
CA SER A 768 11.96 -6.87 -49.66
C SER A 768 12.59 -8.23 -49.38
N PHE A 769 12.38 -9.19 -50.28
CA PHE A 769 12.99 -10.52 -50.16
C PHE A 769 14.21 -10.65 -51.06
N ARG A 770 15.27 -11.27 -50.53
CA ARG A 770 16.32 -11.93 -51.30
C ARG A 770 16.08 -13.43 -51.18
N LEU A 771 15.57 -14.06 -52.23
CA LEU A 771 15.23 -15.48 -52.21
C LEU A 771 16.40 -16.34 -52.65
N HIS A 772 16.58 -17.47 -51.99
CA HIS A 772 17.64 -18.45 -52.27
C HIS A 772 17.03 -19.86 -52.50
N GLY A 773 17.76 -20.75 -53.18
CA GLY A 773 17.39 -22.16 -53.32
C GLY A 773 15.95 -22.39 -53.80
N GLU A 774 15.23 -23.29 -53.10
CA GLU A 774 13.84 -23.67 -53.44
C GLU A 774 12.87 -22.49 -53.43
N ALA A 775 13.09 -21.49 -52.56
CA ALA A 775 12.27 -20.28 -52.52
C ALA A 775 12.45 -19.43 -53.79
N GLN A 776 13.67 -19.36 -54.32
CA GLN A 776 13.97 -18.67 -55.57
C GLN A 776 13.35 -19.39 -56.76
N ASP A 777 13.43 -20.72 -56.78
CA ASP A 777 12.83 -21.54 -57.84
C ASP A 777 11.30 -21.42 -57.85
N ALA A 778 10.66 -21.45 -56.69
CA ALA A 778 9.21 -21.29 -56.55
C ALA A 778 8.71 -19.90 -56.97
N CYS A 779 9.56 -18.87 -56.88
CA CYS A 779 9.23 -17.50 -57.25
C CYS A 779 9.47 -17.18 -58.75
N LYS A 780 9.99 -18.12 -59.55
CA LYS A 780 10.24 -17.89 -61.00
C LYS A 780 8.97 -17.39 -61.72
N GLY A 781 9.13 -16.33 -62.52
CA GLY A 781 8.02 -15.68 -63.24
C GLY A 781 7.14 -14.78 -62.36
N SER A 782 7.52 -14.56 -61.10
CA SER A 782 6.79 -13.71 -60.16
C SER A 782 7.73 -12.87 -59.28
N LYS A 783 7.20 -11.81 -58.67
CA LYS A 783 7.85 -10.95 -57.68
C LYS A 783 7.00 -10.93 -56.41
N LEU A 784 7.66 -10.86 -55.25
CA LEU A 784 7.00 -10.69 -53.96
C LEU A 784 7.02 -9.22 -53.53
N LEU A 785 5.85 -8.70 -53.17
CA LEU A 785 5.69 -7.40 -52.52
C LEU A 785 5.44 -7.64 -51.03
N LEU A 786 6.24 -7.02 -50.17
CA LEU A 786 6.25 -7.25 -48.73
C LEU A 786 5.81 -5.99 -47.98
N SER A 787 4.83 -6.15 -47.10
CA SER A 787 4.50 -5.20 -46.05
C SER A 787 4.67 -5.88 -44.69
N ILE A 788 5.47 -5.31 -43.81
CA ILE A 788 5.67 -5.79 -42.43
C ILE A 788 5.46 -4.66 -41.44
N THR A 789 4.81 -4.98 -40.32
CA THR A 789 4.49 -4.02 -39.27
C THR A 789 4.41 -4.71 -37.92
N HIS A 790 4.50 -3.96 -36.83
CA HIS A 790 4.20 -4.46 -35.49
C HIS A 790 3.61 -3.35 -34.62
N SER A 791 2.77 -3.74 -33.68
CA SER A 791 2.23 -2.85 -32.65
C SER A 791 1.95 -3.67 -31.39
N GLY A 792 2.41 -3.16 -30.23
CA GLY A 792 2.32 -3.90 -28.96
C GLY A 792 2.91 -5.31 -29.11
N ASP A 793 2.09 -6.31 -28.80
CA ASP A 793 2.49 -7.72 -28.79
C ASP A 793 2.22 -8.48 -30.11
N THR A 794 2.01 -7.79 -31.23
CA THR A 794 1.70 -8.47 -32.50
C THR A 794 2.51 -7.91 -33.66
N ALA A 795 3.23 -8.78 -34.34
CA ALA A 795 3.89 -8.52 -35.61
C ALA A 795 3.09 -9.16 -36.75
N VAL A 796 2.83 -8.41 -37.82
CA VAL A 796 2.05 -8.88 -38.97
C VAL A 796 2.83 -8.66 -40.26
N ALA A 797 2.77 -9.63 -41.15
CA ALA A 797 3.28 -9.51 -42.50
C ALA A 797 2.23 -9.90 -43.55
N VAL A 798 2.21 -9.14 -44.64
CA VAL A 798 1.40 -9.43 -45.83
C VAL A 798 2.35 -9.50 -47.03
N VAL A 799 2.24 -10.58 -47.79
CA VAL A 799 3.02 -10.81 -49.01
C VAL A 799 2.09 -11.03 -50.19
N HIS A 800 2.26 -10.24 -51.23
CA HIS A 800 1.61 -10.45 -52.53
C HIS A 800 2.60 -11.02 -53.53
N ARG A 801 2.24 -12.12 -54.17
CA ARG A 801 2.91 -12.66 -55.34
C ARG A 801 2.28 -12.04 -56.59
N VAL A 802 3.06 -11.31 -57.37
CA VAL A 802 2.65 -10.67 -58.63
C VAL A 802 3.53 -11.16 -59.78
N PRO A 803 3.17 -11.02 -61.06
CA PRO A 803 4.01 -11.40 -62.19
C PRO A 803 5.29 -10.55 -62.17
N ALA A 804 6.41 -11.16 -62.59
CA ALA A 804 7.73 -10.52 -62.60
C ALA A 804 7.82 -9.33 -63.55
#